data_AF-A0A4S2UZ41-F1
#
_entry.id   AF-A0A4S2UZ41-F1
#
_cell.length_a   1.000
_cell.length_b   1.000
_cell.length_c   1.000
_cell.angle_alpha   90.00
_cell.angle_beta   90.00
_cell.angle_gamma   90.00
#
_symmetry.space_group_name_H-M   'P 1'
#
loop_
_entity.id
_entity.type
_entity.pdbx_description
1 polymer ?
#
loop_
_entity_poly.entity_id
_entity_poly.type
_entity_poly.pdbx_seq_one_letter_code
_entity_poly.pdbx_strand_id
1 'polypeptide(L)'
;MLAMGLTQGTAVAAPASAAAGTGARAAAADDPYTQAFLTQYGKIKASANGYFSPEGLPYHSVETLMVEAPDHGHQTTSEAVSFWMWLEAAYGRVTGDWAPFNAAWAVAEKTIIPQHADQPTAGSYNPSSPATYAPEHPLPSGYPSALDTSVKVGTDPLATELASSYGTMDVYGMHWLMDLDNVYGYGNKPGTGGESGPGAGASFINTYQRGAQESVWETVPQPTTDLFKYGGPNGYLDLFVGDASYAKQWKYTNAPDADARAVQAAYWAYRWASAQGKASDVSASVAKAAKMGDYLRYAMFDKYFKRVGDCTDPASCPAATGRDSQHYLLSWYYAWGGAAAGSGGGWAWRIGDGASHQGYQNPLAAWALSNVPSLTPKSATARSDWSKSLTRQLEFLTWLQSSEGAFAGGCTNSWEGSYSKPPAGTPTFYGMAYDWQPVYHDPPSNNWFGFQAWGMERLAAYYHETGNATAKRILSKWVAWASSETTVGADGSFRFPSTLNWTGQPDTWNAASPGANAGLHVKVVDYANDVGVGAAYVKTLTYYAAKSGDADAAALAKALLDAMALNATAKGISVPETRKDYNRFNDEVYIPAGWSGTMPNGDTIEPGSTFLDIRSWYKDDPDWPKVQAYLDGGAAPTFTYHRFWAQAALALAFAIYAELLVEGGGTGGDTEAPTVPAGLTVTATTSSSVSLSWSASTDNVAVTGYDVYRNGVLAGNATTRTFTDPGLAAATAYSYAVAARDAGGNTSALSAAVTATTKTGGSTGTGAVKVQYKNNDSSTSDNQIRLGLQVVNTGSAPIDLSTVKLRYWFTADGGPNTFGTYCDYAALGSSNITHSVVAVSSPKTGADRYLEVGFTGGAGTLAAGASTGELQLRLNKSDWSNFNETNDYSRAANTSYAESSKVGAYVAGALAWGVEP
;
A
#
# COMPACT_ATOMS: atom_id res chain seq x y z
N MET A 1 -35.05 11.53 -63.80
CA MET A 1 -34.31 10.36 -63.27
C MET A 1 -33.81 10.72 -61.88
N LEU A 2 -34.33 10.00 -60.87
CA LEU A 2 -34.02 9.93 -59.43
C LEU A 2 -33.57 11.25 -58.72
N ALA A 3 -34.39 12.01 -57.97
CA ALA A 3 -35.17 11.73 -56.74
C ALA A 3 -34.24 11.27 -55.58
N MET A 4 -34.17 11.81 -54.35
CA MET A 4 -35.01 12.61 -53.43
C MET A 4 -34.04 13.28 -52.41
N GLY A 5 -34.26 14.47 -51.84
CA GLY A 5 -35.28 14.77 -50.83
C GLY A 5 -34.83 14.37 -49.41
N LEU A 6 -33.94 15.14 -48.77
CA LEU A 6 -33.53 14.95 -47.36
C LEU A 6 -34.48 15.72 -46.44
N THR A 7 -35.29 14.99 -45.69
CA THR A 7 -36.10 15.49 -44.58
C THR A 7 -35.27 15.62 -43.31
N GLN A 8 -35.47 16.72 -42.59
CA GLN A 8 -34.95 16.95 -41.24
C GLN A 8 -35.57 15.94 -40.27
N GLY A 9 -34.72 15.11 -39.65
CA GLY A 9 -35.07 14.34 -38.46
C GLY A 9 -34.58 15.08 -37.22
N THR A 10 -35.51 15.64 -36.46
CA THR A 10 -35.30 16.09 -35.08
C THR A 10 -34.95 14.89 -34.21
N ALA A 11 -33.67 14.74 -33.84
CA ALA A 11 -33.27 13.82 -32.79
C ALA A 11 -33.73 14.38 -31.44
N VAL A 12 -34.81 13.81 -30.91
CA VAL A 12 -35.25 14.00 -29.53
C VAL A 12 -34.12 13.50 -28.63
N ALA A 13 -33.52 14.41 -27.86
CA ALA A 13 -32.59 14.06 -26.80
C ALA A 13 -33.30 13.14 -25.81
N ALA A 14 -32.85 11.89 -25.72
CA ALA A 14 -33.24 11.01 -24.63
C ALA A 14 -32.69 11.63 -23.33
N PRO A 15 -33.52 11.85 -22.30
CA PRO A 15 -33.00 12.26 -21.01
C PRO A 15 -32.13 11.13 -20.48
N ALA A 16 -30.89 11.46 -20.08
CA ALA A 16 -30.08 10.56 -19.28
C ALA A 16 -30.89 10.21 -18.03
N SER A 17 -31.36 8.96 -17.94
CA SER A 17 -32.04 8.47 -16.76
C SER A 17 -31.04 8.53 -15.62
N ALA A 18 -31.27 9.47 -14.69
CA ALA A 18 -30.69 9.41 -13.37
C ALA A 18 -31.02 8.02 -12.81
N ALA A 19 -30.01 7.17 -12.70
CA ALA A 19 -30.11 6.01 -11.83
C ALA A 19 -30.48 6.56 -10.46
N ALA A 20 -31.65 6.19 -9.96
CA ALA A 20 -32.10 6.54 -8.62
C ALA A 20 -31.03 6.06 -7.64
N GLY A 21 -30.25 7.01 -7.12
CA GLY A 21 -29.24 6.74 -6.12
C GLY A 21 -29.93 6.16 -4.90
N THR A 22 -29.53 4.96 -4.52
CA THR A 22 -29.51 4.57 -3.12
C THR A 22 -28.74 5.68 -2.40
N GLY A 23 -29.41 6.47 -1.57
CA GLY A 23 -28.77 7.56 -0.83
C GLY A 23 -27.54 7.01 -0.11
N ALA A 24 -26.37 7.57 -0.42
CA ALA A 24 -25.14 7.17 0.23
C ALA A 24 -25.28 7.47 1.73
N ARG A 25 -25.27 6.42 2.54
CA ARG A 25 -25.20 6.50 4.00
C ARG A 25 -23.84 7.13 4.35
N ALA A 26 -23.78 7.93 5.42
CA ALA A 26 -22.48 8.20 6.06
C ALA A 26 -21.77 6.87 6.31
N ALA A 27 -20.43 6.85 6.21
CA ALA A 27 -19.66 5.63 6.44
C ALA A 27 -20.12 4.96 7.74
N ALA A 28 -20.25 3.64 7.73
CA ALA A 28 -20.70 2.90 8.91
C ALA A 28 -19.60 3.03 9.97
N ALA A 29 -19.72 4.01 10.85
CA ALA A 29 -18.68 4.39 11.81
C ALA A 29 -18.15 3.21 12.65
N ASP A 30 -18.87 2.10 12.74
CA ASP A 30 -18.49 0.94 13.54
C ASP A 30 -17.66 -0.12 12.78
N ASP A 31 -17.42 0.01 11.47
CA ASP A 31 -16.60 -0.96 10.73
C ASP A 31 -15.09 -0.81 11.06
N PRO A 32 -14.34 -1.92 11.13
CA PRO A 32 -12.95 -1.91 11.61
C PRO A 32 -12.00 -1.13 10.69
N TYR A 33 -12.25 -1.03 9.39
CA TYR A 33 -11.37 -0.32 8.46
C TYR A 33 -11.64 1.19 8.48
N THR A 34 -12.89 1.62 8.62
CA THR A 34 -13.19 3.03 8.89
C THR A 34 -12.56 3.49 10.22
N GLN A 35 -12.60 2.66 11.26
CA GLN A 35 -11.91 2.94 12.52
C GLN A 35 -10.38 2.95 12.38
N ALA A 36 -9.80 2.04 11.57
CA ALA A 36 -8.38 2.05 11.27
C ALA A 36 -7.96 3.33 10.50
N PHE A 37 -8.77 3.78 9.54
CA PHE A 37 -8.58 5.06 8.87
C PHE A 37 -8.57 6.22 9.86
N LEU A 38 -9.59 6.34 10.72
CA LEU A 38 -9.68 7.44 11.70
C LEU A 38 -8.54 7.40 12.72
N THR A 39 -8.12 6.21 13.14
CA THR A 39 -6.96 6.03 14.01
C THR A 39 -5.68 6.52 13.35
N GLN A 40 -5.43 6.08 12.10
CA GLN A 40 -4.25 6.48 11.35
C GLN A 40 -4.25 7.98 11.01
N TYR A 41 -5.40 8.53 10.60
CA TYR A 41 -5.60 9.95 10.41
C TYR A 41 -5.29 10.72 11.71
N GLY A 42 -5.82 10.27 12.84
CA GLY A 42 -5.55 10.86 14.15
C GLY A 42 -4.06 10.89 14.49
N LYS A 43 -3.31 9.82 14.20
CA LYS A 43 -1.84 9.80 14.36
C LYS A 43 -1.14 10.80 13.45
N ILE A 44 -1.54 10.90 12.18
CA ILE A 44 -0.96 11.85 11.22
C ILE A 44 -1.21 13.29 11.66
N LYS A 45 -2.43 13.61 12.12
CA LYS A 45 -2.82 14.97 12.53
C LYS A 45 -2.37 15.35 13.94
N ALA A 46 -1.93 14.40 14.76
CA ALA A 46 -1.44 14.69 16.10
C ALA A 46 -0.14 15.50 16.03
N SER A 47 -0.14 16.73 16.56
CA SER A 47 1.04 17.60 16.57
C SER A 47 2.25 16.96 17.25
N ALA A 48 2.03 16.11 18.27
CA ALA A 48 3.07 15.36 18.96
C ALA A 48 3.83 14.37 18.06
N ASN A 49 3.25 13.98 16.91
CA ASN A 49 3.88 13.06 15.96
C ASN A 49 4.68 13.77 14.86
N GLY A 50 4.63 15.11 14.77
CA GLY A 50 5.58 15.90 13.98
C GLY A 50 5.45 15.80 12.46
N TYR A 51 4.30 15.43 11.91
CA TYR A 51 4.13 15.33 10.45
C TYR A 51 4.06 16.67 9.70
N PHE A 52 3.75 17.76 10.40
CA PHE A 52 3.50 19.06 9.77
C PHE A 52 4.44 20.12 10.34
N SER A 53 4.94 20.96 9.44
CA SER A 53 5.66 22.19 9.76
C SER A 53 4.78 23.22 10.47
N PRO A 54 5.38 24.25 11.11
CA PRO A 54 4.64 25.38 11.68
C PRO A 54 3.74 26.11 10.67
N GLU A 55 4.12 26.14 9.39
CA GLU A 55 3.35 26.72 8.28
C GLU A 55 2.19 25.82 7.83
N GLY A 56 2.06 24.61 8.38
CA GLY A 56 0.97 23.68 8.11
C GLY A 56 1.15 22.81 6.87
N LEU A 57 2.34 22.83 6.24
CA LEU A 57 2.70 21.88 5.19
C LEU A 57 3.21 20.58 5.80
N PRO A 58 2.86 19.41 5.23
CA PRO A 58 3.43 18.14 5.67
C PRO A 58 4.93 18.11 5.35
N TYR A 59 5.76 17.60 6.25
CA TYR A 59 7.12 17.19 5.90
C TYR A 59 7.08 15.96 4.99
N HIS A 60 8.20 15.66 4.33
CA HIS A 60 8.35 14.42 3.58
C HIS A 60 8.37 13.20 4.52
N SER A 61 9.04 13.31 5.66
CA SER A 61 9.02 12.34 6.76
C SER A 61 9.10 13.03 8.13
N VAL A 62 8.65 12.32 9.17
CA VAL A 62 8.84 12.78 10.56
C VAL A 62 10.30 12.74 10.98
N GLU A 63 11.05 11.75 10.53
CA GLU A 63 12.48 11.67 10.75
C GLU A 63 13.22 12.61 9.78
N THR A 64 14.23 13.32 10.27
CA THR A 64 15.01 14.32 9.54
C THR A 64 16.10 13.71 8.66
N LEU A 65 16.82 12.69 9.15
CA LEU A 65 17.86 11.98 8.39
C LEU A 65 17.24 11.05 7.36
N MET A 66 16.99 11.59 6.16
CA MET A 66 16.48 10.83 5.03
C MET A 66 16.93 11.40 3.69
N VAL A 67 17.40 10.52 2.80
CA VAL A 67 17.86 10.84 1.44
C VAL A 67 17.32 9.79 0.47
N GLU A 68 16.52 10.18 -0.52
CA GLU A 68 15.94 9.24 -1.52
C GLU A 68 15.41 9.92 -2.80
N ALA A 69 14.89 11.13 -2.68
CA ALA A 69 14.52 12.02 -3.78
C ALA A 69 14.63 13.48 -3.30
N PRO A 70 13.90 13.89 -2.24
CA PRO A 70 14.44 14.90 -1.33
C PRO A 70 15.68 14.34 -0.62
N ASP A 71 16.55 15.24 -0.19
CA ASP A 71 17.80 14.93 0.48
C ASP A 71 17.80 15.33 1.96
N HIS A 72 16.63 15.66 2.52
CA HIS A 72 16.35 15.82 3.94
C HIS A 72 14.87 15.54 4.25
N GLY A 73 14.59 14.88 5.37
CA GLY A 73 13.23 14.46 5.73
C GLY A 73 12.25 15.60 6.02
N HIS A 74 12.75 16.75 6.50
CA HIS A 74 11.95 17.96 6.72
C HIS A 74 11.95 18.92 5.52
N GLN A 75 12.44 18.48 4.37
CA GLN A 75 11.90 19.03 3.13
C GLN A 75 10.46 18.55 2.94
N THR A 76 9.75 19.15 1.99
CA THR A 76 8.49 18.61 1.49
C THR A 76 8.46 18.65 -0.01
N THR A 77 7.50 17.93 -0.57
CA THR A 77 7.29 17.81 -1.99
C THR A 77 5.86 18.14 -2.37
N SER A 78 5.65 18.54 -3.62
CA SER A 78 4.30 18.59 -4.19
C SER A 78 3.60 17.23 -4.10
N GLU A 79 4.35 16.13 -4.12
CA GLU A 79 3.85 14.79 -3.83
C GLU A 79 3.22 14.71 -2.43
N ALA A 80 3.96 15.04 -1.37
CA ALA A 80 3.44 15.00 0.00
C ALA A 80 2.18 15.86 0.15
N VAL A 81 2.16 17.05 -0.46
CA VAL A 81 0.98 17.94 -0.48
C VAL A 81 -0.20 17.32 -1.24
N SER A 82 0.03 16.66 -2.38
CA SER A 82 -1.03 15.99 -3.14
C SER A 82 -1.63 14.78 -2.37
N PHE A 83 -0.82 14.04 -1.63
CA PHE A 83 -1.30 13.00 -0.72
C PHE A 83 -2.07 13.57 0.48
N TRP A 84 -1.65 14.74 0.98
CA TRP A 84 -2.38 15.43 2.05
C TRP A 84 -3.77 15.83 1.60
N MET A 85 -3.90 16.45 0.42
CA MET A 85 -5.21 16.78 -0.16
C MET A 85 -6.10 15.54 -0.30
N TRP A 86 -5.52 14.40 -0.69
CA TRP A 86 -6.28 13.16 -0.81
C TRP A 86 -6.72 12.60 0.55
N LEU A 87 -5.82 12.63 1.54
CA LEU A 87 -6.12 12.25 2.92
C LEU A 87 -7.30 13.04 3.47
N GLU A 88 -7.31 14.36 3.28
CA GLU A 88 -8.40 15.22 3.76
C GLU A 88 -9.69 15.01 2.96
N ALA A 89 -9.61 14.65 1.67
CA ALA A 89 -10.80 14.26 0.90
C ALA A 89 -11.45 12.98 1.45
N ALA A 90 -10.63 11.98 1.82
CA ALA A 90 -11.12 10.76 2.45
C ALA A 90 -11.67 11.03 3.86
N TYR A 91 -11.08 11.96 4.60
CA TYR A 91 -11.62 12.41 5.88
C TYR A 91 -13.02 13.03 5.71
N GLY A 92 -13.20 13.90 4.70
CA GLY A 92 -14.51 14.47 4.37
C GLY A 92 -15.54 13.42 3.94
N ARG A 93 -15.12 12.37 3.23
CA ARG A 93 -15.98 11.22 2.94
C ARG A 93 -16.46 10.52 4.21
N VAL A 94 -15.54 10.20 5.12
CA VAL A 94 -15.84 9.41 6.33
C VAL A 94 -16.64 10.21 7.35
N THR A 95 -16.32 11.49 7.54
CA THR A 95 -16.89 12.31 8.62
C THR A 95 -17.98 13.28 8.16
N GLY A 96 -18.04 13.56 6.86
CA GLY A 96 -18.86 14.64 6.30
C GLY A 96 -18.29 16.05 6.55
N ASP A 97 -17.10 16.19 7.15
CA ASP A 97 -16.42 17.46 7.36
C ASP A 97 -15.41 17.75 6.24
N TRP A 98 -15.73 18.73 5.41
CA TRP A 98 -14.93 19.14 4.25
C TRP A 98 -14.01 20.33 4.53
N ALA A 99 -14.04 20.90 5.75
CA ALA A 99 -13.18 22.04 6.08
C ALA A 99 -11.67 21.71 5.97
N PRO A 100 -11.18 20.53 6.43
CA PRO A 100 -9.77 20.17 6.29
C PRO A 100 -9.30 20.10 4.81
N PHE A 101 -10.14 19.60 3.90
CA PHE A 101 -9.82 19.53 2.47
C PHE A 101 -9.62 20.92 1.87
N ASN A 102 -10.51 21.86 2.20
CA ASN A 102 -10.39 23.24 1.75
C ASN A 102 -9.20 23.97 2.38
N ALA A 103 -8.90 23.68 3.65
CA ALA A 103 -7.73 24.24 4.34
C ALA A 103 -6.42 23.76 3.69
N ALA A 104 -6.32 22.47 3.33
CA ALA A 104 -5.15 21.94 2.63
C ALA A 104 -4.89 22.66 1.30
N TRP A 105 -5.95 22.90 0.50
CA TRP A 105 -5.86 23.70 -0.72
C TRP A 105 -5.44 25.15 -0.47
N ALA A 106 -5.97 25.80 0.57
CA ALA A 106 -5.61 27.17 0.90
C ALA A 106 -4.15 27.30 1.36
N VAL A 107 -3.64 26.34 2.13
CA VAL A 107 -2.23 26.29 2.53
C VAL A 107 -1.34 26.07 1.31
N ALA A 108 -1.62 25.04 0.50
CA ALA A 108 -0.83 24.74 -0.69
C ALA A 108 -0.76 25.93 -1.66
N GLU A 109 -1.91 26.57 -1.93
CA GLU A 109 -1.96 27.75 -2.79
C GLU A 109 -1.15 28.91 -2.28
N LYS A 110 -0.98 29.08 -0.96
CA LYS A 110 -0.18 30.17 -0.38
C LYS A 110 1.31 29.84 -0.31
N THR A 111 1.67 28.56 -0.28
CA THR A 111 3.01 28.12 0.15
C THR A 111 3.80 27.41 -0.93
N ILE A 112 3.24 26.39 -1.60
CA ILE A 112 3.97 25.58 -2.58
C ILE A 112 3.68 25.97 -4.04
N ILE A 113 2.57 26.68 -4.29
CA ILE A 113 2.31 27.32 -5.59
C ILE A 113 2.95 28.72 -5.57
N PRO A 114 3.93 29.02 -6.43
CA PRO A 114 4.57 30.34 -6.45
C PRO A 114 3.57 31.47 -6.66
N GLN A 115 3.57 32.47 -5.78
CA GLN A 115 2.72 33.65 -5.90
C GLN A 115 3.28 34.61 -6.96
N HIS A 116 2.53 35.63 -7.36
CA HIS A 116 3.03 36.62 -8.31
C HIS A 116 4.36 37.27 -7.84
N ALA A 117 4.51 37.53 -6.54
CA ALA A 117 5.77 38.04 -5.98
C ALA A 117 6.97 37.10 -6.19
N ASP A 118 6.72 35.80 -6.29
CA ASP A 118 7.72 34.74 -6.47
C ASP A 118 8.04 34.49 -7.96
N GLN A 119 7.15 34.91 -8.88
CA GLN A 119 7.31 34.84 -10.34
C GLN A 119 7.04 36.21 -11.03
N PRO A 120 7.68 37.31 -10.58
CA PRO A 120 7.22 38.68 -10.84
C PRO A 120 7.36 39.14 -12.30
N THR A 121 8.18 38.46 -13.10
CA THR A 121 8.43 38.79 -14.51
C THR A 121 7.79 37.80 -15.47
N ALA A 122 6.83 36.98 -15.02
CA ALA A 122 6.10 36.07 -15.90
C ALA A 122 5.45 36.78 -17.10
N GLY A 123 5.11 38.07 -16.95
CA GLY A 123 4.61 38.93 -18.03
C GLY A 123 5.60 39.22 -19.17
N SER A 124 6.89 38.97 -18.97
CA SER A 124 7.93 39.11 -20.01
C SER A 124 8.08 37.87 -20.90
N TYR A 125 7.28 36.83 -20.67
CA TYR A 125 7.35 35.59 -21.45
C TYR A 125 6.90 35.80 -22.90
N ASN A 126 7.65 35.24 -23.85
CA ASN A 126 7.33 35.27 -25.28
C ASN A 126 6.98 33.87 -25.79
N PRO A 127 5.69 33.55 -26.05
CA PRO A 127 5.28 32.23 -26.53
C PRO A 127 5.85 31.83 -27.89
N SER A 128 6.32 32.79 -28.70
CA SER A 128 6.97 32.50 -29.99
C SER A 128 8.46 32.16 -29.85
N SER A 129 9.03 32.33 -28.66
CA SER A 129 10.42 32.01 -28.31
C SER A 129 10.46 31.55 -26.84
N PRO A 130 9.89 30.37 -26.54
CA PRO A 130 9.56 29.96 -25.18
C PRO A 130 10.78 29.70 -24.30
N ALA A 131 11.92 29.31 -24.86
CA ALA A 131 13.19 29.10 -24.15
C ALA A 131 14.36 29.14 -25.14
N THR A 132 15.59 29.12 -24.63
CA THR A 132 16.79 28.84 -25.45
C THR A 132 17.27 27.42 -25.14
N TYR A 133 17.66 26.68 -26.17
CA TYR A 133 18.09 25.29 -26.05
C TYR A 133 19.43 25.18 -25.31
N ALA A 134 19.54 24.18 -24.43
CA ALA A 134 20.78 23.64 -23.90
C ALA A 134 20.68 22.11 -23.93
N PRO A 135 21.71 21.38 -24.41
CA PRO A 135 21.70 19.92 -24.40
C PRO A 135 21.78 19.40 -22.95
N GLU A 136 21.10 18.30 -22.65
CA GLU A 136 21.45 17.53 -21.46
C GLU A 136 22.75 16.75 -21.71
N HIS A 137 23.44 16.40 -20.61
CA HIS A 137 24.60 15.53 -20.65
C HIS A 137 24.37 14.32 -19.75
N PRO A 138 24.88 13.13 -20.12
CA PRO A 138 24.66 11.93 -19.30
C PRO A 138 25.23 12.02 -17.88
N LEU A 139 26.35 12.74 -17.68
CA LEU A 139 27.08 12.83 -16.42
C LEU A 139 27.06 14.27 -15.87
N PRO A 140 27.08 14.46 -14.53
CA PRO A 140 27.21 15.77 -13.91
C PRO A 140 28.44 16.57 -14.39
N SER A 141 29.51 15.85 -14.77
CA SER A 141 30.74 16.46 -15.30
C SER A 141 30.59 17.16 -16.65
N GLY A 142 29.49 16.94 -17.36
CA GLY A 142 29.15 17.66 -18.59
C GLY A 142 28.59 19.07 -18.35
N TYR A 143 28.32 19.44 -17.09
CA TYR A 143 27.73 20.71 -16.72
C TYR A 143 28.79 21.71 -16.21
N PRO A 144 28.61 23.03 -16.41
CA PRO A 144 27.41 23.70 -16.94
C PRO A 144 27.17 23.48 -18.44
N SER A 145 25.93 23.22 -18.83
CA SER A 145 25.55 23.00 -20.23
C SER A 145 25.36 24.33 -20.97
N ALA A 146 26.08 24.53 -22.06
CA ALA A 146 26.08 25.79 -22.80
C ALA A 146 24.75 26.03 -23.55
N LEU A 147 24.22 27.25 -23.44
CA LEU A 147 23.10 27.68 -24.28
C LEU A 147 23.53 27.74 -25.76
N ASP A 148 22.72 27.15 -26.63
CA ASP A 148 22.93 27.15 -28.07
C ASP A 148 21.76 27.84 -28.79
N THR A 149 22.02 29.07 -29.21
CA THR A 149 21.06 29.93 -29.92
C THR A 149 20.86 29.55 -31.39
N SER A 150 21.68 28.65 -31.94
CA SER A 150 21.55 28.17 -33.31
C SER A 150 20.45 27.11 -33.45
N VAL A 151 20.09 26.43 -32.36
CA VAL A 151 19.03 25.42 -32.32
C VAL A 151 17.67 26.11 -32.20
N LYS A 152 16.82 25.90 -33.20
CA LYS A 152 15.47 26.48 -33.24
C LYS A 152 14.55 25.78 -32.24
N VAL A 153 13.88 26.54 -31.39
CA VAL A 153 12.80 26.08 -30.51
C VAL A 153 11.43 26.29 -31.16
N GLY A 154 10.42 25.51 -30.78
CA GLY A 154 9.04 25.68 -31.26
C GLY A 154 8.28 26.81 -30.59
N THR A 155 7.00 26.94 -30.93
CA THR A 155 6.07 27.88 -30.30
C THR A 155 5.28 27.20 -29.18
N ASP A 156 4.99 27.96 -28.12
CA ASP A 156 4.09 27.55 -27.03
C ASP A 156 2.64 27.96 -27.37
N PRO A 157 1.75 26.98 -27.65
CA PRO A 157 0.36 27.28 -27.99
C PRO A 157 -0.56 27.48 -26.77
N LEU A 158 -0.07 27.31 -25.54
CA LEU A 158 -0.88 27.35 -24.31
C LEU A 158 -0.89 28.73 -23.65
N ALA A 159 0.25 29.42 -23.61
CA ALA A 159 0.40 30.62 -22.76
C ALA A 159 -0.66 31.69 -22.99
N THR A 160 -0.91 32.08 -24.25
CA THR A 160 -1.93 33.09 -24.59
C THR A 160 -3.34 32.64 -24.22
N GLU A 161 -3.64 31.35 -24.38
CA GLU A 161 -4.95 30.78 -24.02
C GLU A 161 -5.16 30.77 -22.50
N LEU A 162 -4.15 30.34 -21.75
CA LEU A 162 -4.17 30.35 -20.28
C LEU A 162 -4.29 31.77 -19.74
N ALA A 163 -3.52 32.72 -20.27
CA ALA A 163 -3.57 34.12 -19.86
C ALA A 163 -4.95 34.75 -20.16
N SER A 164 -5.54 34.44 -21.31
CA SER A 164 -6.90 34.87 -21.64
C SER A 164 -7.95 34.26 -20.70
N SER A 165 -7.72 33.03 -20.24
CA SER A 165 -8.63 32.31 -19.35
C SER A 165 -8.56 32.81 -17.91
N TYR A 166 -7.37 33.14 -17.41
CA TYR A 166 -7.11 33.42 -16.00
C TYR A 166 -6.64 34.84 -15.68
N GLY A 167 -6.42 35.69 -16.70
CA GLY A 167 -6.06 37.10 -16.54
C GLY A 167 -4.64 37.35 -16.05
N THR A 168 -3.75 36.36 -16.09
CA THR A 168 -2.36 36.47 -15.65
C THR A 168 -1.45 35.57 -16.50
N MET A 169 -0.17 35.95 -16.61
CA MET A 169 0.88 35.08 -17.14
C MET A 169 1.48 34.17 -16.07
N ASP A 170 1.15 34.33 -14.79
CA ASP A 170 1.64 33.45 -13.73
C ASP A 170 1.20 32.00 -13.97
N VAL A 171 2.06 31.04 -13.63
CA VAL A 171 1.75 29.61 -13.72
C VAL A 171 1.09 29.16 -12.42
N TYR A 172 -0.03 28.43 -12.54
CA TYR A 172 -0.73 27.82 -11.41
C TYR A 172 -0.47 26.32 -11.34
N GLY A 173 0.72 25.98 -10.83
CA GLY A 173 1.17 24.61 -10.57
C GLY A 173 2.09 24.58 -9.37
N MET A 174 2.16 23.45 -8.67
CA MET A 174 3.03 23.35 -7.50
C MET A 174 4.49 23.32 -7.93
N HIS A 175 5.36 24.04 -7.23
CA HIS A 175 6.78 23.72 -7.28
C HIS A 175 7.02 22.38 -6.58
N TRP A 176 7.99 21.58 -7.05
CA TRP A 176 8.14 20.22 -6.56
C TRP A 176 8.82 20.08 -5.20
N LEU A 177 9.69 21.00 -4.77
CA LEU A 177 10.50 20.84 -3.55
C LEU A 177 10.55 22.12 -2.70
N MET A 178 10.45 21.96 -1.39
CA MET A 178 10.66 23.04 -0.42
C MET A 178 11.43 22.55 0.79
N ASP A 179 12.25 23.42 1.36
CA ASP A 179 12.90 23.24 2.66
C ASP A 179 12.05 23.93 3.72
N LEU A 180 11.31 23.16 4.53
CA LEU A 180 10.29 23.72 5.43
C LEU A 180 10.89 24.34 6.70
N ASP A 181 11.98 23.79 7.20
CA ASP A 181 12.66 24.30 8.39
C ASP A 181 13.77 25.29 8.07
N ASN A 182 13.99 25.56 6.77
CA ASN A 182 15.07 26.40 6.26
C ASN A 182 16.44 25.89 6.72
N VAL A 183 16.63 24.57 6.74
CA VAL A 183 17.88 23.92 7.15
C VAL A 183 19.03 24.32 6.22
N TYR A 184 18.76 24.50 4.94
CA TYR A 184 19.73 25.02 3.97
C TYR A 184 19.98 26.51 4.13
N GLY A 185 19.03 27.26 4.70
CA GLY A 185 19.22 28.66 5.08
C GLY A 185 19.07 29.67 3.94
N TYR A 186 18.48 29.31 2.80
CA TYR A 186 18.24 30.25 1.69
C TYR A 186 17.20 31.33 2.04
N GLY A 187 16.17 30.95 2.80
CA GLY A 187 15.07 31.84 3.17
C GLY A 187 14.30 32.39 1.97
N ASN A 188 14.17 31.61 0.89
CA ASN A 188 13.40 31.93 -0.29
C ASN A 188 11.91 31.72 -0.04
N LYS A 189 11.37 32.56 0.85
CA LYS A 189 10.07 32.37 1.46
C LYS A 189 8.93 32.61 0.46
N PRO A 190 7.90 31.75 0.44
CA PRO A 190 6.73 31.98 -0.41
C PRO A 190 6.12 33.37 -0.22
N GLY A 191 5.79 34.03 -1.32
CA GLY A 191 5.24 35.37 -1.39
C GLY A 191 6.25 36.50 -1.20
N THR A 192 7.56 36.22 -1.14
CA THR A 192 8.59 37.25 -0.91
C THR A 192 9.48 37.52 -2.12
N GLY A 193 9.60 36.57 -3.05
CA GLY A 193 10.46 36.71 -4.23
C GLY A 193 11.93 36.98 -3.95
N GLY A 194 12.50 36.50 -2.83
CA GLY A 194 13.90 36.77 -2.51
C GLY A 194 14.52 35.92 -1.41
N GLU A 195 15.85 35.97 -1.31
CA GLU A 195 16.67 35.18 -0.39
C GLU A 195 16.80 35.85 0.98
N SER A 196 15.85 35.59 1.88
CA SER A 196 15.82 36.19 3.22
C SER A 196 16.89 35.63 4.16
N GLY A 197 17.54 34.53 3.80
CA GLY A 197 18.61 33.90 4.57
C GLY A 197 18.15 32.99 5.71
N PRO A 198 19.07 32.57 6.59
CA PRO A 198 18.78 31.63 7.67
C PRO A 198 17.70 32.14 8.64
N GLY A 199 16.86 31.24 9.15
CA GLY A 199 15.79 31.57 10.11
C GLY A 199 14.52 32.21 9.52
N ALA A 200 14.40 32.36 8.19
CA ALA A 200 13.23 32.98 7.54
C ALA A 200 11.96 32.09 7.42
N GLY A 201 12.06 30.82 7.82
CA GLY A 201 11.02 29.79 7.64
C GLY A 201 11.05 29.14 6.25
N ALA A 202 10.01 28.40 5.90
CA ALA A 202 9.94 27.58 4.68
C ALA A 202 10.45 28.29 3.41
N SER A 203 11.26 27.58 2.62
CA SER A 203 12.03 28.11 1.50
C SER A 203 11.84 27.27 0.24
N PHE A 204 11.58 27.92 -0.90
CA PHE A 204 11.64 27.26 -2.20
C PHE A 204 13.09 26.94 -2.59
N ILE A 205 13.35 25.67 -2.88
CA ILE A 205 14.67 25.16 -3.26
C ILE A 205 14.53 24.16 -4.40
N ASN A 206 15.62 23.82 -5.06
CA ASN A 206 15.67 22.75 -6.04
C ASN A 206 17.04 22.05 -5.97
N THR A 207 17.15 20.87 -6.56
CA THR A 207 18.35 20.02 -6.53
C THR A 207 18.74 19.60 -7.94
N TYR A 208 18.03 18.61 -8.51
CA TYR A 208 18.35 18.00 -9.81
C TYR A 208 18.40 19.01 -10.95
N GLN A 209 19.54 19.06 -11.65
CA GLN A 209 19.79 19.92 -12.82
C GLN A 209 20.79 19.31 -13.82
N ARG A 210 21.48 18.20 -13.48
CA ARG A 210 22.71 17.77 -14.18
C ARG A 210 22.63 16.36 -14.80
N GLY A 211 21.48 16.06 -15.38
CA GLY A 211 21.30 14.94 -16.30
C GLY A 211 21.10 13.59 -15.61
N ALA A 212 21.10 12.53 -16.42
CA ALA A 212 20.54 11.24 -16.02
C ALA A 212 21.32 10.48 -14.94
N GLN A 213 22.62 10.76 -14.79
CA GLN A 213 23.47 10.16 -13.75
C GLN A 213 23.61 11.06 -12.50
N GLU A 214 22.96 12.22 -12.44
CA GLU A 214 22.93 12.97 -11.18
C GLU A 214 21.93 12.31 -10.21
N SER A 215 22.44 11.42 -9.34
CA SER A 215 21.63 10.87 -8.25
C SER A 215 21.34 11.92 -7.18
N VAL A 216 20.47 11.60 -6.22
CA VAL A 216 20.19 12.47 -5.06
C VAL A 216 21.46 12.87 -4.29
N TRP A 217 22.47 11.99 -4.29
CA TRP A 217 23.75 12.17 -3.60
C TRP A 217 24.70 13.15 -4.30
N GLU A 218 24.43 13.46 -5.56
CA GLU A 218 25.34 14.23 -6.42
C GLU A 218 24.81 15.63 -6.69
N THR A 219 23.77 16.08 -6.01
CA THR A 219 23.16 17.39 -6.24
C THR A 219 23.84 18.49 -5.42
N VAL A 220 23.84 19.71 -5.97
CA VAL A 220 24.10 20.96 -5.22
C VAL A 220 22.75 21.67 -5.00
N PRO A 221 22.18 21.63 -3.78
CA PRO A 221 20.88 22.26 -3.51
C PRO A 221 20.97 23.76 -3.68
N GLN A 222 19.98 24.37 -4.33
CA GLN A 222 20.02 25.77 -4.75
C GLN A 222 18.65 26.46 -4.58
N PRO A 223 18.60 27.78 -4.37
CA PRO A 223 17.35 28.51 -4.19
C PRO A 223 16.64 28.72 -5.54
N THR A 224 15.31 28.55 -5.58
CA THR A 224 14.57 28.83 -6.82
C THR A 224 14.72 30.28 -7.29
N THR A 225 14.84 31.22 -6.35
CA THR A 225 15.19 32.62 -6.59
C THR A 225 16.66 32.81 -6.26
N ASP A 226 17.49 32.94 -7.29
CA ASP A 226 18.93 33.16 -7.15
C ASP A 226 19.26 34.64 -7.39
N LEU A 227 19.57 35.35 -6.30
CA LEU A 227 19.96 36.76 -6.31
C LEU A 227 21.47 36.94 -6.12
N PHE A 228 22.24 35.87 -6.29
CA PHE A 228 23.69 35.80 -6.10
C PHE A 228 24.12 36.08 -4.65
N LYS A 229 23.26 35.76 -3.68
CA LYS A 229 23.55 35.96 -2.27
C LYS A 229 24.47 34.87 -1.70
N TYR A 230 24.29 33.65 -2.18
CA TYR A 230 25.05 32.45 -1.81
C TYR A 230 25.60 31.78 -3.08
N GLY A 231 26.37 30.70 -2.94
CA GLY A 231 27.05 30.08 -4.08
C GLY A 231 28.29 30.87 -4.50
N GLY A 232 28.60 30.87 -5.79
CA GLY A 232 29.72 31.62 -6.39
C GLY A 232 29.34 33.05 -6.81
N PRO A 233 30.18 33.72 -7.62
CA PRO A 233 29.92 35.09 -8.08
C PRO A 233 28.61 35.29 -8.87
N ASN A 234 28.11 34.22 -9.49
CA ASN A 234 26.87 34.18 -10.26
C ASN A 234 25.79 33.34 -9.57
N GLY A 235 25.86 33.23 -8.23
CA GLY A 235 25.01 32.32 -7.49
C GLY A 235 25.38 30.87 -7.77
N TYR A 236 24.38 30.07 -8.10
CA TYR A 236 24.54 28.66 -8.48
C TYR A 236 24.39 28.44 -9.99
N LEU A 237 24.05 29.48 -10.76
CA LEU A 237 23.61 29.34 -12.16
C LEU A 237 24.67 28.71 -13.07
N ASP A 238 25.93 29.08 -12.88
CA ASP A 238 27.07 28.62 -13.67
C ASP A 238 27.60 27.23 -13.27
N LEU A 239 26.94 26.56 -12.32
CA LEU A 239 27.06 25.11 -12.14
C LEU A 239 26.20 24.32 -13.13
N PHE A 240 25.13 24.93 -13.64
CA PHE A 240 24.08 24.24 -14.40
C PHE A 240 24.01 24.68 -15.86
N VAL A 241 24.03 25.99 -16.12
CA VAL A 241 23.86 26.55 -17.48
C VAL A 241 25.05 27.43 -17.81
N GLY A 242 25.67 27.17 -18.96
CA GLY A 242 26.77 27.96 -19.51
C GLY A 242 26.22 29.12 -20.34
N ASP A 243 26.52 30.35 -19.95
CA ASP A 243 26.10 31.56 -20.67
C ASP A 243 27.24 32.60 -20.67
N ALA A 244 27.18 33.54 -21.61
CA ALA A 244 28.14 34.64 -21.70
C ALA A 244 28.01 35.65 -20.54
N SER A 245 26.84 35.71 -19.90
CA SER A 245 26.57 36.55 -18.73
C SER A 245 25.42 35.97 -17.90
N TYR A 246 25.45 36.22 -16.58
CA TYR A 246 24.43 35.71 -15.66
C TYR A 246 23.60 36.84 -15.07
N ALA A 247 22.29 36.63 -15.00
CA ALA A 247 21.35 37.55 -14.37
C ALA A 247 20.63 36.88 -13.19
N LYS A 248 20.40 37.67 -12.14
CA LYS A 248 19.56 37.27 -11.00
C LYS A 248 18.21 36.82 -11.53
N GLN A 249 17.71 35.69 -11.08
CA GLN A 249 16.54 35.05 -11.70
C GLN A 249 15.76 34.18 -10.72
N TRP A 250 14.55 33.82 -11.11
CA TRP A 250 13.71 32.84 -10.44
C TRP A 250 13.36 31.70 -11.39
N LYS A 251 13.21 30.48 -10.88
CA LYS A 251 12.85 29.28 -11.66
C LYS A 251 12.15 28.22 -10.81
N TYR A 252 11.07 27.65 -11.33
CA TYR A 252 10.31 26.59 -10.68
C TYR A 252 10.15 25.40 -11.62
N THR A 253 10.17 24.21 -11.02
CA THR A 253 9.91 22.94 -11.71
C THR A 253 8.68 22.29 -11.08
N ASN A 254 7.74 21.85 -11.90
CA ASN A 254 6.59 21.06 -11.47
C ASN A 254 6.90 19.56 -11.53
N ALA A 255 6.27 18.79 -10.64
CA ALA A 255 6.17 17.34 -10.74
C ALA A 255 4.74 16.97 -11.22
N PRO A 256 4.54 16.61 -12.50
CA PRO A 256 3.22 16.42 -13.10
C PRO A 256 2.39 15.31 -12.47
N ASP A 257 3.02 14.28 -11.92
CA ASP A 257 2.35 13.19 -11.21
C ASP A 257 1.64 13.71 -9.94
N ALA A 258 2.25 14.67 -9.23
CA ALA A 258 1.72 15.27 -8.02
C ALA A 258 0.55 16.21 -8.30
N ASP A 259 0.66 17.09 -9.28
CA ASP A 259 -0.46 17.95 -9.70
C ASP A 259 -1.63 17.09 -10.22
N ALA A 260 -1.34 16.02 -10.98
CA ALA A 260 -2.37 15.06 -11.41
C ALA A 260 -3.01 14.34 -10.21
N ARG A 261 -2.24 13.96 -9.19
CA ARG A 261 -2.75 13.35 -7.94
C ARG A 261 -3.63 14.33 -7.15
N ALA A 262 -3.29 15.62 -7.12
CA ALA A 262 -4.13 16.66 -6.51
C ALA A 262 -5.47 16.83 -7.26
N VAL A 263 -5.47 16.77 -8.60
CA VAL A 263 -6.70 16.73 -9.40
C VAL A 263 -7.53 15.48 -9.10
N GLN A 264 -6.90 14.31 -9.00
CA GLN A 264 -7.55 13.07 -8.60
C GLN A 264 -8.17 13.17 -7.20
N ALA A 265 -7.49 13.77 -6.23
CA ALA A 265 -8.02 14.01 -4.89
C ALA A 265 -9.26 14.91 -4.93
N ALA A 266 -9.23 15.98 -5.73
CA ALA A 266 -10.37 16.87 -5.92
C ALA A 266 -11.56 16.20 -6.62
N TYR A 267 -11.30 15.27 -7.54
CA TYR A 267 -12.34 14.41 -8.13
C TYR A 267 -13.03 13.56 -7.07
N TRP A 268 -12.26 12.88 -6.22
CA TRP A 268 -12.84 12.07 -5.14
C TRP A 268 -13.60 12.93 -4.13
N ALA A 269 -13.04 14.07 -3.73
CA ALA A 269 -13.74 15.04 -2.87
C ALA A 269 -15.07 15.48 -3.48
N TYR A 270 -15.09 15.84 -4.78
CA TYR A 270 -16.31 16.21 -5.48
C TYR A 270 -17.33 15.06 -5.51
N ARG A 271 -16.91 13.84 -5.87
CA ARG A 271 -17.79 12.66 -5.94
C ARG A 271 -18.41 12.35 -4.58
N TRP A 272 -17.59 12.27 -3.54
CA TRP A 272 -18.03 11.95 -2.18
C TRP A 272 -18.86 13.07 -1.55
N ALA A 273 -18.46 14.33 -1.69
CA ALA A 273 -19.26 15.47 -1.22
C ALA A 273 -20.61 15.53 -1.95
N SER A 274 -20.64 15.26 -3.26
CA SER A 274 -21.88 15.18 -4.03
C SER A 274 -22.80 14.07 -3.53
N ALA A 275 -22.26 12.90 -3.22
CA ALA A 275 -23.02 11.78 -2.66
C ALA A 275 -23.64 12.13 -1.28
N GLN A 276 -23.01 13.03 -0.52
CA GLN A 276 -23.51 13.57 0.75
C GLN A 276 -24.43 14.79 0.59
N GLY A 277 -24.68 15.27 -0.64
CA GLY A 277 -25.42 16.53 -0.88
C GLY A 277 -24.64 17.80 -0.52
N LYS A 278 -23.32 17.71 -0.38
CA LYS A 278 -22.38 18.76 0.05
C LYS A 278 -21.42 19.23 -1.03
N ALA A 279 -21.75 19.04 -2.31
CA ALA A 279 -20.87 19.44 -3.43
C ALA A 279 -20.46 20.93 -3.39
N SER A 280 -21.34 21.80 -2.88
CA SER A 280 -21.05 23.23 -2.67
C SER A 280 -19.86 23.47 -1.75
N ASP A 281 -19.67 22.60 -0.74
CA ASP A 281 -18.68 22.78 0.32
C ASP A 281 -17.26 22.63 -0.21
N VAL A 282 -17.06 21.89 -1.31
CA VAL A 282 -15.74 21.67 -1.93
C VAL A 282 -15.56 22.40 -3.26
N SER A 283 -16.62 23.03 -3.78
CA SER A 283 -16.68 23.57 -5.15
C SER A 283 -15.54 24.54 -5.50
N ALA A 284 -15.13 25.41 -4.57
CA ALA A 284 -14.04 26.35 -4.78
C ALA A 284 -12.68 25.65 -4.97
N SER A 285 -12.39 24.64 -4.14
CA SER A 285 -11.17 23.83 -4.23
C SER A 285 -11.17 22.95 -5.48
N VAL A 286 -12.33 22.44 -5.88
CA VAL A 286 -12.51 21.69 -7.14
C VAL A 286 -12.25 22.59 -8.36
N ALA A 287 -12.70 23.85 -8.34
CA ALA A 287 -12.40 24.81 -9.40
C ALA A 287 -10.90 25.15 -9.49
N LYS A 288 -10.19 25.20 -8.34
CA LYS A 288 -8.73 25.35 -8.32
C LYS A 288 -8.02 24.13 -8.91
N ALA A 289 -8.49 22.92 -8.64
CA ALA A 289 -7.99 21.71 -9.28
C ALA A 289 -8.20 21.73 -10.82
N ALA A 290 -9.34 22.23 -11.29
CA ALA A 290 -9.58 22.42 -12.73
C ALA A 290 -8.58 23.43 -13.35
N LYS A 291 -8.27 24.52 -12.63
CA LYS A 291 -7.24 25.48 -13.03
C LYS A 291 -5.85 24.83 -13.07
N MET A 292 -5.46 24.08 -12.05
CA MET A 292 -4.20 23.32 -12.02
C MET A 292 -4.10 22.35 -13.20
N GLY A 293 -5.17 21.60 -13.48
CA GLY A 293 -5.27 20.74 -14.66
C GLY A 293 -5.15 21.48 -16.00
N ASP A 294 -5.45 22.78 -16.05
CA ASP A 294 -5.25 23.60 -17.25
C ASP A 294 -3.76 23.86 -17.52
N TYR A 295 -3.01 24.24 -16.48
CA TYR A 295 -1.57 24.51 -16.55
C TYR A 295 -0.75 23.21 -16.67
N LEU A 296 -1.21 22.12 -16.06
CA LEU A 296 -0.60 20.80 -16.16
C LEU A 296 -0.47 20.29 -17.61
N ARG A 297 -1.22 20.87 -18.56
CA ARG A 297 -1.03 20.60 -19.99
C ARG A 297 0.38 20.93 -20.49
N TYR A 298 1.16 21.76 -19.81
CA TYR A 298 2.58 21.97 -20.14
C TYR A 298 3.39 20.66 -20.09
N ALA A 299 3.03 19.72 -19.21
CA ALA A 299 3.63 18.38 -19.15
C ALA A 299 3.35 17.51 -20.39
N MET A 300 2.50 17.98 -21.31
CA MET A 300 2.15 17.23 -22.54
C MET A 300 2.99 17.63 -23.74
N PHE A 301 3.95 18.55 -23.58
CA PHE A 301 4.75 19.12 -24.65
C PHE A 301 6.22 18.72 -24.52
N ASP A 302 6.86 18.53 -25.67
CA ASP A 302 8.31 18.42 -25.76
C ASP A 302 9.01 19.60 -25.05
N LYS A 303 10.17 19.33 -24.43
CA LYS A 303 10.95 20.29 -23.64
C LYS A 303 11.12 21.65 -24.32
N TYR A 304 11.52 21.67 -25.58
CA TYR A 304 11.75 22.90 -26.35
C TYR A 304 10.72 23.09 -27.47
N PHE A 305 9.53 22.51 -27.28
CA PHE A 305 8.44 22.52 -28.27
C PHE A 305 8.92 22.03 -29.65
N LYS A 306 9.84 21.06 -29.69
CA LYS A 306 10.16 20.35 -30.93
C LYS A 306 8.99 19.48 -31.33
N ARG A 307 8.84 19.26 -32.64
CA ARG A 307 7.83 18.35 -33.15
C ARG A 307 8.04 16.95 -32.59
N VAL A 308 6.95 16.29 -32.19
CA VAL A 308 6.98 14.92 -31.69
C VAL A 308 7.22 13.94 -32.84
N GLY A 309 8.16 13.04 -32.65
CA GLY A 309 8.51 11.97 -33.57
C GLY A 309 9.66 12.30 -34.52
N ASP A 310 10.58 11.35 -34.69
CA ASP A 310 11.76 11.43 -35.56
C ASP A 310 12.72 12.61 -35.27
N CYS A 311 12.67 13.15 -34.06
CA CYS A 311 13.54 14.23 -33.59
C CYS A 311 14.91 13.68 -33.16
N THR A 312 15.85 13.56 -34.10
CA THR A 312 17.11 12.81 -33.93
C THR A 312 18.40 13.61 -34.19
N ASP A 313 18.25 14.91 -34.41
CA ASP A 313 19.34 15.88 -34.41
C ASP A 313 18.76 17.25 -34.02
N PRO A 314 19.31 17.96 -33.02
CA PRO A 314 18.75 19.22 -32.55
C PRO A 314 18.68 20.31 -33.64
N ALA A 315 19.62 20.32 -34.58
CA ALA A 315 19.68 21.33 -35.64
C ALA A 315 18.65 21.09 -36.76
N SER A 316 18.41 19.82 -37.10
CA SER A 316 17.46 19.45 -38.17
C SER A 316 16.06 19.10 -37.66
N CYS A 317 15.91 18.75 -36.38
CA CYS A 317 14.62 18.47 -35.78
C CYS A 317 13.70 19.70 -35.86
N PRO A 318 12.52 19.60 -36.50
CA PRO A 318 11.65 20.74 -36.73
C PRO A 318 11.13 21.36 -35.42
N ALA A 319 11.24 22.68 -35.33
CA ALA A 319 10.51 23.48 -34.37
C ALA A 319 9.00 23.42 -34.69
N ALA A 320 8.17 23.08 -33.69
CA ALA A 320 6.71 23.06 -33.86
C ALA A 320 6.17 24.48 -34.04
N THR A 321 5.07 24.62 -34.78
CA THR A 321 4.36 25.90 -34.96
C THR A 321 2.99 25.93 -34.27
N GLY A 322 2.60 24.82 -33.65
CA GLY A 322 1.36 24.68 -32.90
C GLY A 322 1.41 23.48 -31.97
N ARG A 323 0.42 22.59 -32.08
CA ARG A 323 0.25 21.45 -31.15
C ARG A 323 0.94 20.17 -31.60
N ASP A 324 1.79 20.23 -32.62
CA ASP A 324 2.58 19.10 -33.12
C ASP A 324 3.80 18.76 -32.25
N SER A 325 4.11 19.61 -31.26
CA SER A 325 5.02 19.30 -30.13
C SER A 325 4.32 18.62 -28.95
N GLN A 326 3.00 18.42 -29.01
CA GLN A 326 2.23 17.81 -27.92
C GLN A 326 2.21 16.28 -28.04
N HIS A 327 2.87 15.58 -27.13
CA HIS A 327 2.85 14.11 -27.05
C HIS A 327 1.66 13.59 -26.25
N TYR A 328 0.96 14.44 -25.49
CA TYR A 328 -0.25 14.11 -24.71
C TYR A 328 -0.05 13.12 -23.55
N LEU A 329 1.18 12.91 -23.10
CA LEU A 329 1.47 12.16 -21.87
C LEU A 329 1.76 13.15 -20.72
N LEU A 330 1.78 12.67 -19.49
CA LEU A 330 2.41 13.41 -18.39
C LEU A 330 3.91 13.12 -18.43
N SER A 331 4.70 14.11 -18.85
CA SER A 331 6.17 14.05 -18.84
C SER A 331 6.74 14.12 -17.42
N TRP A 332 8.06 14.04 -17.28
CA TRP A 332 8.71 14.07 -15.96
C TRP A 332 8.57 15.44 -15.27
N TYR A 333 8.59 16.51 -16.05
CA TYR A 333 8.40 17.87 -15.56
C TYR A 333 7.85 18.82 -16.62
N TYR A 334 7.36 19.96 -16.15
CA TYR A 334 7.47 21.21 -16.88
C TYR A 334 8.11 22.23 -15.95
N ALA A 335 8.79 23.23 -16.51
CA ALA A 335 9.46 24.25 -15.73
C ALA A 335 9.27 25.64 -16.35
N TRP A 336 9.37 26.66 -15.51
CA TRP A 336 9.29 28.05 -15.93
C TRP A 336 10.18 28.93 -15.07
N GLY A 337 10.67 30.02 -15.65
CA GLY A 337 11.56 30.94 -14.96
C GLY A 337 11.61 32.30 -15.62
N GLY A 338 12.30 33.24 -15.00
CA GLY A 338 12.44 34.60 -15.51
C GLY A 338 13.46 35.42 -14.76
N ALA A 339 13.83 36.55 -15.34
CA ALA A 339 14.72 37.50 -14.68
C ALA A 339 14.09 37.98 -13.36
N ALA A 340 14.88 38.16 -12.30
CA ALA A 340 14.38 38.69 -11.03
C ALA A 340 13.90 40.15 -11.21
N ALA A 341 12.97 40.58 -10.37
CA ALA A 341 12.49 41.96 -10.42
C ALA A 341 13.64 42.96 -10.24
N GLY A 342 13.72 43.98 -11.11
CA GLY A 342 14.76 45.01 -11.05
C GLY A 342 16.16 44.57 -11.50
N SER A 343 16.34 43.33 -11.98
CA SER A 343 17.63 42.82 -12.48
C SER A 343 18.03 43.32 -13.87
N GLY A 344 17.17 44.12 -14.53
CA GLY A 344 17.42 44.64 -15.89
C GLY A 344 17.12 43.65 -17.03
N GLY A 345 16.75 42.40 -16.72
CA GLY A 345 16.31 41.40 -17.70
C GLY A 345 14.81 41.49 -17.98
N GLY A 346 14.43 41.66 -19.24
CA GLY A 346 13.04 41.61 -19.72
C GLY A 346 12.68 40.28 -20.36
N TRP A 347 12.98 39.16 -19.69
CA TRP A 347 12.81 37.82 -20.24
C TRP A 347 12.19 36.86 -19.21
N ALA A 348 11.46 35.87 -19.74
CA ALA A 348 10.99 34.69 -19.03
C ALA A 348 10.94 33.51 -20.00
N TRP A 349 10.96 32.29 -19.48
CA TRP A 349 10.97 31.06 -20.26
C TRP A 349 10.04 29.99 -19.68
N ARG A 350 9.64 29.03 -20.53
CA ARG A 350 8.90 27.82 -20.17
C ARG A 350 9.40 26.65 -21.01
N ILE A 351 9.43 25.48 -20.40
CA ILE A 351 9.74 24.21 -21.05
C ILE A 351 8.75 23.14 -20.59
N GLY A 352 8.41 22.21 -21.49
CA GLY A 352 7.81 20.94 -21.11
C GLY A 352 8.89 19.92 -20.76
N ASP A 353 8.68 18.65 -21.12
CA ASP A 353 9.72 17.63 -21.09
C ASP A 353 9.45 16.56 -22.16
N GLY A 354 10.50 16.12 -22.85
CA GLY A 354 10.41 15.14 -23.92
C GLY A 354 10.31 13.68 -23.42
N ALA A 355 10.65 13.43 -22.16
CA ALA A 355 10.59 12.10 -21.55
C ALA A 355 9.26 11.86 -20.81
N SER A 356 8.74 10.64 -20.86
CA SER A 356 7.51 10.27 -20.14
C SER A 356 7.68 8.90 -19.51
N HIS A 357 7.31 8.78 -18.24
CA HIS A 357 7.41 7.56 -17.44
C HIS A 357 6.03 6.97 -17.16
N GLN A 358 5.88 5.64 -17.21
CA GLN A 358 4.59 4.98 -16.95
C GLN A 358 3.99 5.33 -15.59
N GLY A 359 4.85 5.44 -14.57
CA GLY A 359 4.45 5.77 -13.19
C GLY A 359 3.88 7.19 -13.00
N TYR A 360 4.06 8.09 -13.97
CA TYR A 360 3.55 9.46 -13.91
C TYR A 360 2.13 9.58 -14.49
N GLN A 361 1.70 8.62 -15.30
CA GLN A 361 0.42 8.72 -15.98
C GLN A 361 -0.74 8.65 -14.97
N ASN A 362 -1.84 9.35 -15.27
CA ASN A 362 -3.02 9.40 -14.41
C ASN A 362 -4.32 9.42 -15.26
N PRO A 363 -4.79 8.24 -15.70
CA PRO A 363 -6.00 8.13 -16.51
C PRO A 363 -7.25 8.64 -15.78
N LEU A 364 -7.32 8.55 -14.46
CA LEU A 364 -8.45 9.08 -13.69
C LEU A 364 -8.50 10.61 -13.75
N ALA A 365 -7.37 11.29 -13.51
CA ALA A 365 -7.31 12.74 -13.61
C ALA A 365 -7.61 13.22 -15.04
N ALA A 366 -7.05 12.56 -16.06
CA ALA A 366 -7.33 12.88 -17.46
C ALA A 366 -8.81 12.70 -17.82
N TRP A 367 -9.44 11.63 -17.33
CA TRP A 367 -10.88 11.42 -17.49
C TRP A 367 -11.70 12.49 -16.77
N ALA A 368 -11.35 12.83 -15.53
CA ALA A 368 -12.07 13.82 -14.74
C ALA A 368 -12.03 15.21 -15.39
N LEU A 369 -10.86 15.67 -15.82
CA LEU A 369 -10.67 16.96 -16.48
C LEU A 369 -11.36 17.04 -17.86
N SER A 370 -11.65 15.90 -18.49
CA SER A 370 -12.32 15.85 -19.80
C SER A 370 -13.82 15.54 -19.74
N ASN A 371 -14.32 14.92 -18.66
CA ASN A 371 -15.70 14.41 -18.58
C ASN A 371 -16.50 14.90 -17.38
N VAL A 372 -15.88 15.39 -16.31
CA VAL A 372 -16.59 15.87 -15.12
C VAL A 372 -16.77 17.39 -15.23
N PRO A 373 -18.01 17.91 -15.36
CA PRO A 373 -18.23 19.34 -15.61
C PRO A 373 -17.60 20.27 -14.58
N SER A 374 -17.68 19.92 -13.28
CA SER A 374 -17.10 20.72 -12.19
C SER A 374 -15.57 20.77 -12.21
N LEU A 375 -14.92 19.85 -12.91
CA LEU A 375 -13.47 19.76 -13.07
C LEU A 375 -12.99 20.14 -14.47
N THR A 376 -13.89 20.51 -15.38
CA THR A 376 -13.51 20.90 -16.73
C THR A 376 -12.73 22.21 -16.67
N PRO A 377 -11.47 22.26 -17.17
CA PRO A 377 -10.69 23.49 -17.15
C PRO A 377 -11.34 24.59 -17.98
N LYS A 378 -11.04 25.84 -17.65
CA LYS A 378 -11.68 27.01 -18.26
C LYS A 378 -11.24 27.26 -19.70
N SER A 379 -10.01 26.92 -20.05
CA SER A 379 -9.49 27.16 -21.40
C SER A 379 -10.25 26.37 -22.47
N ALA A 380 -10.39 26.97 -23.65
CA ALA A 380 -11.27 26.47 -24.70
C ALA A 380 -10.85 25.08 -25.23
N THR A 381 -9.54 24.80 -25.24
CA THR A 381 -9.00 23.55 -25.79
C THR A 381 -8.71 22.47 -24.76
N ALA A 382 -8.57 22.82 -23.47
CA ALA A 382 -8.12 21.88 -22.44
C ALA A 382 -8.94 20.60 -22.36
N ARG A 383 -10.28 20.69 -22.46
CA ARG A 383 -11.13 19.49 -22.44
C ARG A 383 -10.75 18.48 -23.54
N SER A 384 -10.46 18.98 -24.74
CA SER A 384 -10.08 18.13 -25.87
C SER A 384 -8.65 17.60 -25.74
N ASP A 385 -7.73 18.39 -25.19
CA ASP A 385 -6.37 17.96 -24.87
C ASP A 385 -6.36 16.82 -23.84
N TRP A 386 -7.13 16.96 -22.75
CA TRP A 386 -7.25 15.92 -21.72
C TRP A 386 -7.94 14.67 -22.23
N SER A 387 -8.93 14.80 -23.12
CA SER A 387 -9.57 13.65 -23.77
C SER A 387 -8.57 12.87 -24.65
N LYS A 388 -7.73 13.58 -25.41
CA LYS A 388 -6.63 12.96 -26.18
C LYS A 388 -5.57 12.36 -25.27
N SER A 389 -5.22 13.03 -24.17
CA SER A 389 -4.26 12.52 -23.18
C SER A 389 -4.75 11.24 -22.53
N LEU A 390 -6.03 11.14 -22.14
CA LEU A 390 -6.60 9.89 -21.64
C LEU A 390 -6.40 8.73 -22.63
N THR A 391 -6.72 8.96 -23.91
CA THR A 391 -6.54 7.94 -24.95
C THR A 391 -5.07 7.56 -25.07
N ARG A 392 -4.19 8.55 -25.17
CA ARG A 392 -2.75 8.35 -25.33
C ARG A 392 -2.11 7.63 -24.14
N GLN A 393 -2.54 7.92 -22.92
CA GLN A 393 -2.06 7.24 -21.72
C GLN A 393 -2.47 5.75 -21.71
N LEU A 394 -3.69 5.41 -22.12
CA LEU A 394 -4.12 4.00 -22.21
C LEU A 394 -3.34 3.23 -23.30
N GLU A 395 -3.07 3.88 -24.43
CA GLU A 395 -2.22 3.34 -25.49
C GLU A 395 -0.79 3.12 -25.00
N PHE A 396 -0.23 4.09 -24.28
CA PHE A 396 1.12 4.04 -23.74
C PHE A 396 1.29 2.91 -22.72
N LEU A 397 0.35 2.74 -21.80
CA LEU A 397 0.35 1.63 -20.85
C LEU A 397 0.17 0.28 -21.56
N THR A 398 -0.66 0.20 -22.61
CA THR A 398 -0.77 -1.01 -23.44
C THR A 398 0.57 -1.35 -24.09
N TRP A 399 1.23 -0.35 -24.66
CA TRP A 399 2.51 -0.50 -25.35
C TRP A 399 3.64 -0.95 -24.44
N LEU A 400 3.68 -0.48 -23.20
CA LEU A 400 4.75 -0.81 -22.25
C LEU A 400 4.52 -2.11 -21.47
N GLN A 401 3.36 -2.75 -21.64
CA GLN A 401 3.04 -3.95 -20.88
C GLN A 401 3.91 -5.13 -21.36
N SER A 402 4.77 -5.61 -20.46
CA SER A 402 5.66 -6.76 -20.68
C SER A 402 4.90 -8.05 -20.94
N SER A 403 5.64 -9.07 -21.37
CA SER A 403 5.10 -10.41 -21.57
C SER A 403 4.50 -11.00 -20.28
N GLU A 404 5.10 -10.72 -19.12
CA GLU A 404 4.66 -11.17 -17.79
C GLU A 404 3.44 -10.37 -17.30
N GLY A 405 3.48 -9.03 -17.41
CA GLY A 405 2.35 -8.17 -17.05
C GLY A 405 2.71 -6.82 -16.43
N ALA A 406 3.95 -6.63 -15.97
CA ALA A 406 4.49 -5.36 -15.48
C ALA A 406 4.71 -4.34 -16.61
N PHE A 407 4.87 -3.05 -16.29
CA PHE A 407 5.08 -1.98 -17.25
C PHE A 407 6.53 -1.50 -17.30
N ALA A 408 7.13 -1.54 -18.49
CA ALA A 408 8.46 -0.96 -18.73
C ALA A 408 8.47 0.57 -18.58
N GLY A 409 9.65 1.19 -18.60
CA GLY A 409 9.85 2.58 -18.20
C GLY A 409 8.99 3.60 -18.95
N GLY A 410 9.26 3.78 -20.24
CA GLY A 410 8.56 4.79 -21.02
C GLY A 410 9.16 5.10 -22.38
N CYS A 411 9.14 6.38 -22.74
CA CYS A 411 9.70 6.87 -23.99
C CYS A 411 10.27 8.29 -23.86
N THR A 412 11.07 8.69 -24.84
CA THR A 412 11.57 10.05 -24.98
C THR A 412 11.49 10.56 -26.42
N ASN A 413 11.13 11.84 -26.59
CA ASN A 413 11.28 12.58 -27.84
C ASN A 413 12.69 13.19 -28.02
N SER A 414 13.48 13.22 -26.94
CA SER A 414 14.85 13.75 -26.91
C SER A 414 15.78 12.68 -26.37
N TRP A 415 16.34 11.85 -27.25
CA TRP A 415 17.29 10.81 -26.83
C TRP A 415 18.50 11.45 -26.16
N GLU A 416 18.88 10.92 -24.98
CA GLU A 416 19.92 11.47 -24.09
C GLU A 416 19.70 12.94 -23.70
N GLY A 417 18.48 13.46 -23.87
CA GLY A 417 18.12 14.84 -23.58
C GLY A 417 18.78 15.89 -24.49
N SER A 418 19.40 15.47 -25.60
CA SER A 418 20.06 16.34 -26.58
C SER A 418 19.53 16.17 -28.01
N TYR A 419 18.34 15.57 -28.17
CA TYR A 419 17.78 15.16 -29.46
C TYR A 419 18.75 14.32 -30.29
N SER A 420 19.57 13.49 -29.64
CA SER A 420 20.49 12.60 -30.33
C SER A 420 19.75 11.50 -31.08
N LYS A 421 20.46 10.77 -31.95
CA LYS A 421 19.88 9.63 -32.65
C LYS A 421 19.83 8.40 -31.72
N PRO A 422 18.65 7.78 -31.50
CA PRO A 422 18.56 6.55 -30.73
C PRO A 422 19.24 5.37 -31.46
N PRO A 423 19.61 4.30 -30.74
CA PRO A 423 20.16 3.09 -31.36
C PRO A 423 19.30 2.55 -32.50
N ALA A 424 19.93 1.97 -33.52
CA ALA A 424 19.21 1.41 -34.66
C ALA A 424 18.27 0.27 -34.21
N GLY A 425 17.01 0.34 -34.66
CA GLY A 425 15.99 -0.65 -34.28
C GLY A 425 15.26 -0.36 -32.96
N THR A 426 15.54 0.78 -32.30
CA THR A 426 14.80 1.22 -31.12
C THR A 426 13.30 1.37 -31.44
N PRO A 427 12.40 0.66 -30.74
CA PRO A 427 10.96 0.77 -30.94
C PRO A 427 10.45 2.17 -30.61
N THR A 428 9.37 2.59 -31.28
CA THR A 428 8.81 3.92 -31.07
C THR A 428 7.34 3.90 -30.66
N PHE A 429 6.94 4.87 -29.85
CA PHE A 429 5.55 5.20 -29.52
C PHE A 429 5.20 6.58 -30.08
N TYR A 430 4.41 6.62 -31.16
CA TYR A 430 4.13 7.85 -31.91
C TYR A 430 5.41 8.60 -32.32
N GLY A 431 6.47 7.85 -32.65
CA GLY A 431 7.78 8.38 -33.05
C GLY A 431 8.73 8.74 -31.91
N MET A 432 8.29 8.69 -30.64
CA MET A 432 9.16 8.82 -29.47
C MET A 432 9.86 7.49 -29.20
N ALA A 433 11.16 7.52 -28.92
CA ALA A 433 11.98 6.32 -28.73
C ALA A 433 11.69 5.65 -27.38
N TYR A 434 11.62 4.31 -27.35
CA TYR A 434 11.52 3.54 -26.11
C TYR A 434 12.72 3.77 -25.21
N ASP A 435 12.44 4.09 -23.95
CA ASP A 435 13.43 4.22 -22.89
C ASP A 435 12.98 3.36 -21.70
N TRP A 436 13.83 2.42 -21.30
CA TRP A 436 13.52 1.52 -20.20
C TRP A 436 13.73 2.17 -18.82
N GLN A 437 14.46 3.30 -18.77
CA GLN A 437 14.81 4.05 -17.57
C GLN A 437 14.67 5.58 -17.78
N PRO A 438 13.48 6.09 -18.14
CA PRO A 438 13.30 7.51 -18.45
C PRO A 438 13.86 8.45 -17.37
N VAL A 439 14.64 9.44 -17.80
CA VAL A 439 15.22 10.53 -17.01
C VAL A 439 16.37 10.12 -16.09
N TYR A 440 16.20 9.18 -15.17
CA TYR A 440 17.22 8.84 -14.18
C TYR A 440 17.80 7.44 -14.37
N HIS A 441 19.12 7.36 -14.31
CA HIS A 441 19.91 6.15 -14.48
C HIS A 441 20.68 5.73 -13.21
N ASP A 442 20.75 6.57 -12.18
CA ASP A 442 21.32 6.25 -10.85
C ASP A 442 20.34 6.54 -9.69
N PRO A 443 19.55 5.55 -9.26
CA PRO A 443 19.31 4.28 -9.93
C PRO A 443 18.40 4.43 -11.17
N PRO A 444 18.32 3.43 -12.06
CA PRO A 444 17.38 3.42 -13.17
C PRO A 444 15.93 3.63 -12.70
N SER A 445 15.24 4.62 -13.27
CA SER A 445 13.95 5.13 -12.76
C SER A 445 12.87 4.05 -12.60
N ASN A 446 12.79 3.08 -13.51
CA ASN A 446 11.73 2.06 -13.52
C ASN A 446 12.14 0.74 -12.86
N ASN A 447 13.28 0.70 -12.18
CA ASN A 447 13.63 -0.44 -11.33
C ASN A 447 12.79 -0.45 -10.06
N TRP A 448 12.22 0.67 -9.63
CA TRP A 448 11.40 0.72 -8.43
C TRP A 448 9.96 0.24 -8.68
N PHE A 449 9.54 -0.81 -7.98
CA PHE A 449 8.18 -1.35 -8.07
C PHE A 449 7.10 -0.35 -7.64
N GLY A 450 7.43 0.67 -6.83
CA GLY A 450 6.48 1.70 -6.42
C GLY A 450 5.77 2.39 -7.59
N PHE A 451 6.47 2.60 -8.71
CA PHE A 451 5.84 3.16 -9.92
C PHE A 451 4.83 2.21 -10.58
N GLN A 452 4.96 0.89 -10.39
CA GLN A 452 3.93 -0.06 -10.81
C GLN A 452 2.65 0.16 -9.99
N ALA A 453 2.78 0.18 -8.66
CA ALA A 453 1.65 0.34 -7.75
C ALA A 453 0.95 1.70 -7.92
N TRP A 454 1.70 2.81 -7.99
CA TRP A 454 1.12 4.15 -8.15
C TRP A 454 0.40 4.35 -9.48
N GLY A 455 1.03 3.95 -10.59
CA GLY A 455 0.42 4.06 -11.92
C GLY A 455 -0.84 3.19 -12.04
N MET A 456 -0.76 1.95 -11.55
CA MET A 456 -1.88 1.01 -11.61
C MET A 456 -3.02 1.35 -10.68
N GLU A 457 -2.76 1.99 -9.54
CA GLU A 457 -3.81 2.48 -8.66
C GLU A 457 -4.72 3.49 -9.40
N ARG A 458 -4.12 4.41 -10.16
CA ARG A 458 -4.84 5.42 -10.95
C ARG A 458 -5.62 4.78 -12.09
N LEU A 459 -5.04 3.78 -12.76
CA LEU A 459 -5.72 3.02 -13.82
C LEU A 459 -6.89 2.19 -13.26
N ALA A 460 -6.71 1.55 -12.10
CA ALA A 460 -7.74 0.77 -11.41
C ALA A 460 -8.89 1.65 -10.95
N ALA A 461 -8.58 2.82 -10.40
CA ALA A 461 -9.57 3.83 -10.04
C ALA A 461 -10.37 4.32 -11.27
N TYR A 462 -9.70 4.57 -12.40
CA TYR A 462 -10.37 4.88 -13.67
C TYR A 462 -11.25 3.72 -14.18
N TYR A 463 -10.76 2.48 -14.12
CA TYR A 463 -11.54 1.29 -14.48
C TYR A 463 -12.77 1.15 -13.59
N HIS A 464 -12.63 1.39 -12.29
CA HIS A 464 -13.73 1.34 -11.34
C HIS A 464 -14.86 2.30 -11.72
N GLU A 465 -14.54 3.56 -11.98
CA GLU A 465 -15.53 4.58 -12.34
C GLU A 465 -16.18 4.35 -13.69
N THR A 466 -15.43 3.84 -14.68
CA THR A 466 -15.90 3.84 -16.08
C THR A 466 -16.23 2.47 -16.66
N GLY A 467 -15.71 1.39 -16.07
CA GLY A 467 -15.76 0.05 -16.66
C GLY A 467 -14.96 -0.08 -17.96
N ASN A 468 -14.03 0.84 -18.25
CA ASN A 468 -13.28 0.85 -19.51
C ASN A 468 -12.60 -0.51 -19.81
N ALA A 469 -12.91 -1.08 -20.97
CA ALA A 469 -12.44 -2.41 -21.35
C ALA A 469 -10.93 -2.49 -21.56
N THR A 470 -10.27 -1.42 -22.02
CA THR A 470 -8.81 -1.38 -22.17
C THR A 470 -8.13 -1.35 -20.81
N ALA A 471 -8.60 -0.50 -19.91
CA ALA A 471 -8.12 -0.48 -18.52
C ALA A 471 -8.29 -1.86 -17.86
N LYS A 472 -9.45 -2.52 -18.04
CA LYS A 472 -9.67 -3.89 -17.54
C LYS A 472 -8.61 -4.87 -18.05
N ARG A 473 -8.36 -4.92 -19.36
CA ARG A 473 -7.38 -5.86 -19.95
C ARG A 473 -5.98 -5.64 -19.39
N ILE A 474 -5.55 -4.38 -19.33
CA ILE A 474 -4.25 -3.99 -18.81
C ILE A 474 -4.12 -4.43 -17.33
N LEU A 475 -5.12 -4.09 -16.50
CA LEU A 475 -5.14 -4.43 -15.09
C LEU A 475 -5.19 -5.93 -14.83
N SER A 476 -6.03 -6.69 -15.54
CA SER A 476 -6.15 -8.14 -15.32
C SER A 476 -4.82 -8.86 -15.51
N LYS A 477 -4.03 -8.47 -16.52
CA LYS A 477 -2.69 -9.04 -16.73
C LYS A 477 -1.70 -8.60 -15.64
N TRP A 478 -1.71 -7.33 -15.25
CA TRP A 478 -0.84 -6.84 -14.19
C TRP A 478 -1.17 -7.45 -12.82
N VAL A 479 -2.45 -7.53 -12.45
CA VAL A 479 -2.92 -8.13 -11.19
C VAL A 479 -2.53 -9.59 -11.12
N ALA A 480 -2.67 -10.35 -12.21
CA ALA A 480 -2.22 -11.74 -12.26
C ALA A 480 -0.71 -11.88 -11.98
N TRP A 481 0.12 -11.05 -12.63
CA TRP A 481 1.56 -11.04 -12.40
C TRP A 481 1.92 -10.62 -10.97
N ALA A 482 1.49 -9.44 -10.53
CA ALA A 482 1.85 -8.89 -9.22
C ALA A 482 1.40 -9.80 -8.08
N SER A 483 0.21 -10.41 -8.19
CA SER A 483 -0.30 -11.33 -7.16
C SER A 483 0.52 -12.62 -7.11
N SER A 484 1.02 -13.12 -8.26
CA SER A 484 1.90 -14.29 -8.29
C SER A 484 3.26 -14.05 -7.64
N GLU A 485 3.68 -12.78 -7.56
CA GLU A 485 4.93 -12.34 -6.92
C GLU A 485 4.72 -11.89 -5.47
N THR A 486 3.53 -12.11 -4.89
CA THR A 486 3.19 -11.63 -3.56
C THR A 486 3.01 -12.79 -2.59
N THR A 487 3.52 -12.63 -1.37
CA THR A 487 3.32 -13.60 -0.27
C THR A 487 2.82 -12.87 0.96
N VAL A 488 1.79 -13.41 1.61
CA VAL A 488 1.32 -13.01 2.94
C VAL A 488 1.30 -14.24 3.83
N GLY A 489 2.12 -14.24 4.88
CA GLY A 489 2.25 -15.30 5.86
C GLY A 489 1.17 -15.24 6.94
N ALA A 490 0.85 -16.39 7.53
CA ALA A 490 -0.12 -16.48 8.64
C ALA A 490 0.36 -15.76 9.93
N ASP A 491 1.66 -15.46 10.01
CA ASP A 491 2.29 -14.70 11.10
C ASP A 491 2.23 -13.17 10.89
N GLY A 492 1.59 -12.71 9.81
CA GLY A 492 1.54 -11.29 9.45
C GLY A 492 2.76 -10.80 8.67
N SER A 493 3.71 -11.67 8.33
CA SER A 493 4.76 -11.32 7.38
C SER A 493 4.17 -11.12 5.99
N PHE A 494 4.69 -10.14 5.24
CA PHE A 494 4.29 -9.94 3.85
C PHE A 494 5.47 -9.48 3.03
N ARG A 495 5.46 -9.82 1.75
CA ARG A 495 6.42 -9.32 0.77
C ARG A 495 5.83 -9.29 -0.63
N PHE A 496 6.23 -8.31 -1.41
CA PHE A 496 5.93 -8.15 -2.83
C PHE A 496 7.16 -7.55 -3.52
N PRO A 497 7.23 -7.47 -4.86
CA PRO A 497 8.42 -7.00 -5.56
C PRO A 497 8.88 -5.62 -5.07
N SER A 498 10.20 -5.42 -4.98
CA SER A 498 10.79 -4.12 -4.64
C SER A 498 11.60 -3.59 -5.82
N THR A 499 12.67 -4.29 -6.15
CA THR A 499 13.53 -3.97 -7.30
C THR A 499 13.17 -4.85 -8.48
N LEU A 500 12.99 -4.22 -9.63
CA LEU A 500 12.75 -4.82 -10.93
C LEU A 500 13.99 -4.68 -11.82
N ASN A 501 14.14 -5.60 -12.74
CA ASN A 501 15.12 -5.53 -13.81
C ASN A 501 14.45 -5.81 -15.16
N TRP A 502 14.80 -5.04 -16.17
CA TRP A 502 14.17 -5.06 -17.49
C TRP A 502 15.11 -5.61 -18.56
N THR A 503 14.59 -6.43 -19.46
CA THR A 503 15.34 -6.91 -20.62
C THR A 503 14.47 -6.91 -21.87
N GLY A 504 15.13 -6.74 -23.02
CA GLY A 504 14.45 -6.62 -24.31
C GLY A 504 13.67 -5.31 -24.44
N GLN A 505 12.67 -5.30 -25.33
CA GLN A 505 12.01 -4.08 -25.78
C GLN A 505 10.60 -4.37 -26.33
N PRO A 506 9.66 -3.42 -26.24
CA PRO A 506 8.32 -3.60 -26.80
C PRO A 506 8.36 -3.64 -28.33
N ASP A 507 7.27 -4.08 -28.96
CA ASP A 507 7.09 -3.88 -30.40
C ASP A 507 6.90 -2.37 -30.69
N THR A 508 7.25 -1.89 -31.89
CA THR A 508 6.90 -0.51 -32.29
C THR A 508 5.38 -0.33 -32.27
N TRP A 509 4.90 0.73 -31.63
CA TRP A 509 3.47 0.96 -31.44
C TRP A 509 2.73 1.12 -32.76
N ASN A 510 1.61 0.41 -32.88
CA ASN A 510 0.65 0.55 -33.96
C ASN A 510 -0.76 0.53 -33.36
N ALA A 511 -1.43 1.68 -33.32
CA ALA A 511 -2.77 1.78 -32.72
C ALA A 511 -3.82 0.89 -33.41
N ALA A 512 -3.66 0.58 -34.69
CA ALA A 512 -4.58 -0.30 -35.42
C ALA A 512 -4.34 -1.80 -35.15
N SER A 513 -3.12 -2.15 -34.74
CA SER A 513 -2.73 -3.53 -34.44
C SER A 513 -1.60 -3.52 -33.39
N PRO A 514 -1.93 -3.31 -32.11
CA PRO A 514 -0.93 -3.28 -31.04
C PRO A 514 -0.10 -4.57 -31.02
N GLY A 515 1.21 -4.43 -30.81
CA GLY A 515 2.12 -5.57 -30.69
C GLY A 515 1.86 -6.42 -29.46
N ALA A 516 2.40 -7.64 -29.48
CA ALA A 516 2.25 -8.60 -28.36
C ALA A 516 3.35 -8.43 -27.30
N ASN A 517 4.41 -7.68 -27.60
CA ASN A 517 5.57 -7.45 -26.73
C ASN A 517 6.23 -8.75 -26.25
N ALA A 518 6.30 -9.75 -27.13
CA ALA A 518 6.84 -11.07 -26.79
C ALA A 518 8.35 -11.04 -26.43
N GLY A 519 9.06 -9.97 -26.79
CA GLY A 519 10.47 -9.75 -26.45
C GLY A 519 10.71 -8.78 -25.29
N LEU A 520 9.68 -8.30 -24.59
CA LEU A 520 9.82 -7.40 -23.45
C LEU A 520 9.58 -8.16 -22.14
N HIS A 521 10.59 -8.18 -21.27
CA HIS A 521 10.59 -9.00 -20.06
C HIS A 521 10.92 -8.21 -18.81
N VAL A 522 10.25 -8.55 -17.71
CA VAL A 522 10.57 -8.10 -16.35
C VAL A 522 11.07 -9.27 -15.50
N LYS A 523 12.01 -8.99 -14.60
CA LYS A 523 12.42 -9.90 -13.53
C LYS A 523 12.36 -9.18 -12.19
N VAL A 524 11.78 -9.82 -11.19
CA VAL A 524 11.88 -9.38 -9.79
C VAL A 524 13.28 -9.73 -9.26
N VAL A 525 14.01 -8.72 -8.81
CA VAL A 525 15.37 -8.86 -8.27
C VAL A 525 15.32 -9.16 -6.78
N ASP A 526 14.49 -8.42 -6.05
CA ASP A 526 14.24 -8.60 -4.63
C ASP A 526 12.81 -8.19 -4.25
N TYR A 527 12.47 -8.47 -2.99
CA TYR A 527 11.15 -8.24 -2.42
C TYR A 527 11.28 -7.35 -1.19
N ALA A 528 10.27 -6.52 -0.94
CA ALA A 528 10.19 -5.67 0.24
C ALA A 528 8.84 -5.78 0.93
N ASN A 529 8.77 -5.20 2.11
CA ASN A 529 7.59 -5.02 2.95
C ASN A 529 7.26 -3.52 3.11
N ASP A 530 7.56 -2.70 2.09
CA ASP A 530 7.30 -1.25 2.09
C ASP A 530 5.80 -0.97 2.28
N VAL A 531 5.45 -0.36 3.41
CA VAL A 531 4.04 -0.14 3.77
C VAL A 531 3.36 0.93 2.91
N GLY A 532 4.10 1.87 2.33
CA GLY A 532 3.57 2.92 1.46
C GLY A 532 3.24 2.37 0.07
N VAL A 533 4.18 1.64 -0.53
CA VAL A 533 3.97 0.95 -1.81
C VAL A 533 2.91 -0.13 -1.66
N GLY A 534 2.94 -0.88 -0.55
CA GLY A 534 1.94 -1.87 -0.22
C GLY A 534 0.53 -1.28 -0.13
N ALA A 535 0.37 -0.09 0.44
CA ALA A 535 -0.92 0.60 0.49
C ALA A 535 -1.45 1.02 -0.89
N ALA A 536 -0.59 1.51 -1.79
CA ALA A 536 -0.97 1.77 -3.18
C ALA A 536 -1.35 0.49 -3.94
N TYR A 537 -0.63 -0.60 -3.68
CA TYR A 537 -0.95 -1.91 -4.24
C TYR A 537 -2.30 -2.44 -3.73
N VAL A 538 -2.58 -2.34 -2.43
CA VAL A 538 -3.88 -2.66 -1.83
C VAL A 538 -5.00 -1.86 -2.49
N LYS A 539 -4.83 -0.54 -2.68
CA LYS A 539 -5.83 0.29 -3.36
C LYS A 539 -6.05 -0.14 -4.82
N THR A 540 -4.98 -0.52 -5.53
CA THR A 540 -5.06 -1.08 -6.89
C THR A 540 -5.94 -2.33 -6.92
N LEU A 541 -5.64 -3.30 -6.06
CA LEU A 541 -6.40 -4.54 -5.94
C LEU A 541 -7.86 -4.27 -5.53
N THR A 542 -8.08 -3.34 -4.61
CA THR A 542 -9.40 -2.96 -4.11
C THR A 542 -10.28 -2.37 -5.21
N TYR A 543 -9.79 -1.35 -5.93
CA TYR A 543 -10.53 -0.75 -7.04
C TYR A 543 -10.82 -1.76 -8.16
N TYR A 544 -9.82 -2.59 -8.50
CA TYR A 544 -9.96 -3.63 -9.51
C TYR A 544 -11.02 -4.65 -9.10
N ALA A 545 -10.88 -5.26 -7.93
CA ALA A 545 -11.79 -6.30 -7.41
C ALA A 545 -13.23 -5.80 -7.29
N ALA A 546 -13.42 -4.58 -6.76
CA ALA A 546 -14.75 -3.99 -6.62
C ALA A 546 -15.49 -3.84 -7.96
N LYS A 547 -14.75 -3.64 -9.07
CA LYS A 547 -15.33 -3.49 -10.41
C LYS A 547 -15.40 -4.78 -11.20
N SER A 548 -14.41 -5.66 -11.04
CA SER A 548 -14.29 -6.91 -11.78
C SER A 548 -15.06 -8.06 -11.15
N GLY A 549 -15.29 -8.02 -9.84
CA GLY A 549 -15.79 -9.15 -9.04
C GLY A 549 -14.71 -10.18 -8.70
N ASP A 550 -13.43 -9.84 -8.85
CA ASP A 550 -12.30 -10.75 -8.61
C ASP A 550 -12.08 -10.98 -7.10
N ALA A 551 -12.55 -12.14 -6.62
CA ALA A 551 -12.51 -12.49 -5.21
C ALA A 551 -11.08 -12.74 -4.69
N ASP A 552 -10.17 -13.24 -5.53
CA ASP A 552 -8.78 -13.49 -5.14
C ASP A 552 -8.04 -12.16 -4.95
N ALA A 553 -8.26 -11.18 -5.83
CA ALA A 553 -7.74 -9.83 -5.67
C ALA A 553 -8.30 -9.15 -4.41
N ALA A 554 -9.59 -9.31 -4.11
CA ALA A 554 -10.20 -8.78 -2.88
C ALA A 554 -9.59 -9.42 -1.61
N ALA A 555 -9.40 -10.75 -1.62
CA ALA A 555 -8.79 -11.48 -0.52
C ALA A 555 -7.33 -11.09 -0.30
N LEU A 556 -6.55 -10.93 -1.37
CA LEU A 556 -5.17 -10.47 -1.30
C LEU A 556 -5.06 -9.03 -0.79
N ALA A 557 -5.93 -8.12 -1.27
CA ALA A 557 -6.00 -6.75 -0.78
C ALA A 557 -6.22 -6.71 0.74
N LYS A 558 -7.18 -7.51 1.22
CA LYS A 558 -7.47 -7.66 2.65
C LYS A 558 -6.26 -8.18 3.42
N ALA A 559 -5.67 -9.28 2.96
CA ALA A 559 -4.56 -9.93 3.64
C ALA A 559 -3.33 -9.01 3.77
N LEU A 560 -2.98 -8.29 2.71
CA LEU A 560 -1.91 -7.29 2.74
C LEU A 560 -2.23 -6.13 3.69
N LEU A 561 -3.45 -5.61 3.64
CA LEU A 561 -3.86 -4.48 4.48
C LEU A 561 -3.82 -4.85 5.98
N ASP A 562 -4.35 -6.03 6.32
CA ASP A 562 -4.31 -6.56 7.69
C ASP A 562 -2.87 -6.83 8.15
N ALA A 563 -2.03 -7.43 7.29
CA ALA A 563 -0.64 -7.69 7.61
C ALA A 563 0.16 -6.40 7.83
N MET A 564 -0.05 -5.37 6.99
CA MET A 564 0.55 -4.05 7.20
C MET A 564 0.10 -3.42 8.52
N ALA A 565 -1.20 -3.52 8.87
CA ALA A 565 -1.74 -2.96 10.10
C ALA A 565 -1.09 -3.51 11.39
N LEU A 566 -0.54 -4.73 11.36
CA LEU A 566 0.21 -5.32 12.48
C LEU A 566 1.53 -4.59 12.77
N ASN A 567 2.02 -3.74 11.87
CA ASN A 567 3.26 -2.97 12.01
C ASN A 567 2.99 -1.56 12.57
N ALA A 568 1.94 -1.40 13.38
CA ALA A 568 1.60 -0.14 14.01
C ALA A 568 2.69 0.34 14.98
N THR A 569 3.07 1.61 14.85
CA THR A 569 3.97 2.34 15.76
C THR A 569 3.18 3.42 16.50
N ALA A 570 3.84 4.14 17.41
CA ALA A 570 3.25 5.31 18.06
C ALA A 570 2.88 6.42 17.05
N LYS A 571 3.67 6.57 15.98
CA LYS A 571 3.49 7.65 14.99
C LYS A 571 2.67 7.25 13.77
N GLY A 572 2.51 5.95 13.49
CA GLY A 572 1.80 5.49 12.30
C GLY A 572 1.87 3.97 12.16
N ILE A 573 2.20 3.52 10.96
CA ILE A 573 2.51 2.12 10.60
C ILE A 573 3.82 2.15 9.83
N SER A 574 4.83 1.41 10.28
CA SER A 574 6.15 1.45 9.65
C SER A 574 6.92 0.15 9.91
N VAL A 575 7.82 -0.20 9.01
CA VAL A 575 8.70 -1.37 9.11
C VAL A 575 10.15 -0.90 9.14
N PRO A 576 11.06 -1.63 9.82
CA PRO A 576 12.48 -1.33 9.75
C PRO A 576 13.04 -1.51 8.32
N GLU A 577 13.80 -0.52 7.85
CA GLU A 577 14.49 -0.55 6.56
C GLU A 577 15.98 -0.26 6.72
N THR A 578 16.82 -1.03 6.02
CA THR A 578 18.29 -0.89 6.11
C THR A 578 18.82 -0.08 4.94
N ARG A 579 19.51 1.02 5.24
CA ARG A 579 19.97 2.02 4.27
C ARG A 579 21.44 1.78 3.90
N LYS A 580 21.67 0.77 3.05
CA LYS A 580 23.02 0.43 2.56
C LYS A 580 23.62 1.56 1.73
N ASP A 581 22.77 2.32 1.05
CA ASP A 581 23.09 3.48 0.24
C ASP A 581 23.63 4.67 1.04
N TYR A 582 23.51 4.67 2.38
CA TYR A 582 24.07 5.73 3.22
C TYR A 582 25.60 5.69 3.33
N ASN A 583 26.25 4.74 2.65
CA ASN A 583 27.69 4.82 2.43
C ASN A 583 28.07 5.98 1.49
N ARG A 584 27.10 6.52 0.74
CA ARG A 584 27.27 7.62 -0.22
C ARG A 584 27.28 9.02 0.40
N PHE A 585 27.14 9.15 1.73
CA PHE A 585 27.28 10.46 2.39
C PHE A 585 28.65 11.12 2.17
N ASN A 586 29.69 10.31 1.92
CA ASN A 586 31.04 10.77 1.60
C ASN A 586 31.34 10.76 0.08
N ASP A 587 30.34 10.53 -0.78
CA ASP A 587 30.56 10.59 -2.23
C ASP A 587 30.88 12.03 -2.64
N GLU A 588 31.83 12.16 -3.57
CA GLU A 588 32.19 13.45 -4.16
C GLU A 588 31.04 14.00 -5.00
N VAL A 589 30.69 15.26 -4.78
CA VAL A 589 29.77 16.00 -5.64
C VAL A 589 30.62 16.69 -6.70
N TYR A 590 30.37 16.43 -7.98
CA TYR A 590 31.14 17.08 -9.05
C TYR A 590 30.99 18.61 -8.97
N ILE A 591 32.10 19.33 -8.90
CA ILE A 591 32.18 20.80 -8.99
C ILE A 591 33.20 21.17 -10.08
N PRO A 592 32.88 22.07 -11.04
CA PRO A 592 33.81 22.44 -12.10
C PRO A 592 35.14 22.97 -11.58
N ALA A 593 36.23 22.63 -12.25
CA ALA A 593 37.56 23.09 -11.87
C ALA A 593 37.64 24.63 -11.85
N GLY A 594 38.11 25.19 -10.74
CA GLY A 594 38.21 26.64 -10.53
C GLY A 594 36.92 27.32 -10.09
N TRP A 595 35.80 26.60 -10.02
CA TRP A 595 34.57 27.11 -9.40
C TRP A 595 34.70 27.02 -7.88
N SER A 596 34.22 28.04 -7.16
CA SER A 596 34.15 28.03 -5.69
C SER A 596 33.00 28.92 -5.22
N GLY A 597 32.33 28.49 -4.15
CA GLY A 597 31.20 29.20 -3.56
C GLY A 597 30.91 28.72 -2.14
N THR A 598 29.86 29.27 -1.53
CA THR A 598 29.47 28.90 -0.15
C THR A 598 27.97 28.66 -0.03
N MET A 599 27.61 27.58 0.67
CA MET A 599 26.24 27.36 1.17
C MET A 599 25.88 28.41 2.23
N PRO A 600 24.59 28.65 2.54
CA PRO A 600 24.20 29.69 3.50
C PRO A 600 24.72 29.51 4.94
N ASN A 601 25.02 28.28 5.37
CA ASN A 601 25.64 27.98 6.66
C ASN A 601 27.18 28.17 6.66
N GLY A 602 27.78 28.51 5.51
CA GLY A 602 29.22 28.71 5.36
C GLY A 602 29.98 27.49 4.85
N ASP A 603 29.32 26.37 4.57
CA ASP A 603 29.97 25.22 3.95
C ASP A 603 30.56 25.61 2.58
N THR A 604 31.82 25.25 2.36
CA THR A 604 32.51 25.56 1.11
C THR A 604 32.13 24.54 0.04
N ILE A 605 31.84 25.05 -1.15
CA ILE A 605 31.54 24.26 -2.33
C ILE A 605 32.71 24.47 -3.29
N GLU A 606 33.51 23.43 -3.52
CA GLU A 606 34.69 23.46 -4.38
C GLU A 606 35.01 22.06 -4.93
N PRO A 607 35.92 21.92 -5.92
CA PRO A 607 36.33 20.59 -6.39
C PRO A 607 36.82 19.70 -5.23
N GLY A 608 36.25 18.50 -5.12
CA GLY A 608 36.51 17.57 -4.03
C GLY A 608 35.52 17.64 -2.86
N SER A 609 34.58 18.60 -2.84
CA SER A 609 33.48 18.61 -1.86
C SER A 609 32.63 17.34 -1.97
N THR A 610 32.27 16.75 -0.84
CA THR A 610 31.35 15.60 -0.77
C THR A 610 29.90 16.01 -0.52
N PHE A 611 28.97 15.06 -0.62
CA PHE A 611 27.56 15.26 -0.25
C PHE A 611 27.41 15.86 1.16
N LEU A 612 28.17 15.33 2.12
CA LEU A 612 28.20 15.79 3.51
C LEU A 612 28.89 17.16 3.68
N ASP A 613 29.95 17.45 2.91
CA ASP A 613 30.71 18.70 3.09
C ASP A 613 29.87 19.94 2.81
N ILE A 614 28.90 19.84 1.88
CA ILE A 614 27.96 20.93 1.55
C ILE A 614 26.63 20.84 2.33
N ARG A 615 26.56 19.96 3.33
CA ARG A 615 25.40 19.71 4.20
C ARG A 615 25.86 19.41 5.63
N SER A 616 26.81 20.17 6.15
CA SER A 616 27.50 19.85 7.40
C SER A 616 26.59 19.79 8.62
N TRP A 617 25.43 20.46 8.57
CA TRP A 617 24.37 20.40 9.57
C TRP A 617 23.81 18.99 9.78
N TYR A 618 24.02 18.04 8.85
CA TYR A 618 23.69 16.63 9.08
C TYR A 618 24.42 16.05 10.28
N LYS A 619 25.60 16.56 10.62
CA LYS A 619 26.39 16.09 11.77
C LYS A 619 25.71 16.39 13.11
N ASP A 620 24.75 17.32 13.12
CA ASP A 620 23.95 17.67 14.30
C ASP A 620 22.63 16.87 14.39
N ASP A 621 22.32 16.06 13.38
CA ASP A 621 21.12 15.22 13.37
C ASP A 621 21.21 14.13 14.48
N PRO A 622 20.13 13.90 15.26
CA PRO A 622 20.14 12.90 16.34
C PRO A 622 20.47 11.48 15.88
N ASP A 623 20.21 11.14 14.61
CA ASP A 623 20.49 9.84 14.03
C ASP A 623 21.83 9.78 13.28
N TRP A 624 22.55 10.91 13.13
CA TRP A 624 23.89 10.94 12.52
C TRP A 624 24.87 9.92 13.11
N PRO A 625 24.93 9.67 14.45
CA PRO A 625 25.84 8.67 15.00
C PRO A 625 25.67 7.26 14.40
N LYS A 626 24.47 6.90 13.92
CA LYS A 626 24.23 5.61 13.22
C LYS A 626 24.94 5.59 11.87
N VAL A 627 24.86 6.69 11.12
CA VAL A 627 25.47 6.83 9.80
C VAL A 627 26.98 6.91 9.93
N GLN A 628 27.49 7.72 10.85
CA GLN A 628 28.93 7.82 11.12
C GLN A 628 29.52 6.44 11.45
N ALA A 629 28.86 5.65 12.29
CA ALA A 629 29.31 4.29 12.61
C ALA A 629 29.38 3.38 11.36
N TYR A 630 28.49 3.54 10.39
CA TYR A 630 28.54 2.80 9.13
C TYR A 630 29.70 3.27 8.24
N LEU A 631 29.89 4.58 8.11
CA LEU A 631 31.01 5.17 7.36
C LEU A 631 32.38 4.78 7.96
N ASP A 632 32.45 4.55 9.27
CA ASP A 632 33.64 4.06 9.98
C ASP A 632 33.86 2.54 9.82
N GLY A 633 33.09 1.86 8.97
CA GLY A 633 33.21 0.43 8.68
C GLY A 633 32.27 -0.49 9.45
N GLY A 634 31.26 0.08 10.14
CA GLY A 634 30.20 -0.67 10.83
C GLY A 634 29.17 -1.30 9.88
N ALA A 635 28.08 -1.83 10.45
CA ALA A 635 26.95 -2.35 9.68
C ALA A 635 26.10 -1.20 9.11
N ALA A 636 25.45 -1.44 7.97
CA ALA A 636 24.52 -0.48 7.38
C ALA A 636 23.40 -0.11 8.37
N PRO A 637 23.06 1.18 8.50
CA PRO A 637 22.12 1.64 9.52
C PRO A 637 20.68 1.23 9.16
N THR A 638 19.89 0.94 10.19
CA THR A 638 18.47 0.62 10.06
C THR A 638 17.62 1.75 10.64
N PHE A 639 16.57 2.13 9.92
CA PHE A 639 15.64 3.19 10.28
C PHE A 639 14.20 2.68 10.25
N THR A 640 13.28 3.42 10.87
CA THR A 640 11.85 3.14 10.84
C THR A 640 11.15 4.45 10.47
N TYR A 641 11.04 4.70 9.17
CA TYR A 641 10.56 5.98 8.67
C TYR A 641 9.04 6.09 8.66
N HIS A 642 8.57 7.30 8.94
CA HIS A 642 7.18 7.71 8.84
C HIS A 642 7.05 8.75 7.72
N ARG A 643 7.31 8.31 6.48
CA ARG A 643 7.11 9.14 5.28
C ARG A 643 5.65 9.57 5.19
N PHE A 644 5.37 10.87 5.08
CA PHE A 644 4.01 11.39 5.09
C PHE A 644 3.14 10.74 4.00
N TRP A 645 3.66 10.63 2.77
CA TRP A 645 2.93 10.02 1.66
C TRP A 645 2.56 8.56 1.95
N ALA A 646 3.44 7.79 2.60
CA ALA A 646 3.20 6.38 2.92
C ALA A 646 2.10 6.25 3.98
N GLN A 647 2.13 7.09 5.00
CA GLN A 647 1.12 7.11 6.07
C GLN A 647 -0.24 7.56 5.54
N ALA A 648 -0.27 8.56 4.65
CA ALA A 648 -1.47 8.99 3.96
C ALA A 648 -2.00 7.89 3.02
N ALA A 649 -1.13 7.20 2.28
CA ALA A 649 -1.51 6.09 1.41
C ALA A 649 -2.15 4.93 2.19
N LEU A 650 -1.60 4.59 3.37
CA LEU A 650 -2.17 3.59 4.28
C LEU A 650 -3.55 3.99 4.80
N ALA A 651 -3.71 5.24 5.25
CA ALA A 651 -5.01 5.76 5.65
C ALA A 651 -6.03 5.66 4.49
N LEU A 652 -5.63 6.08 3.29
CA LEU A 652 -6.45 5.97 2.09
C LEU A 652 -6.81 4.51 1.76
N ALA A 653 -5.88 3.57 1.93
CA ALA A 653 -6.14 2.16 1.71
C ALA A 653 -7.24 1.62 2.64
N PHE A 654 -7.20 1.98 3.92
CA PHE A 654 -8.28 1.66 4.87
C PHE A 654 -9.62 2.27 4.43
N ALA A 655 -9.64 3.56 4.09
CA ALA A 655 -10.87 4.26 3.71
C ALA A 655 -11.49 3.74 2.40
N ILE A 656 -10.65 3.39 1.40
CA ILE A 656 -11.09 2.89 0.10
C ILE A 656 -11.50 1.42 0.19
N TYR A 657 -10.80 0.61 0.99
CA TYR A 657 -11.22 -0.77 1.25
C TYR A 657 -12.58 -0.82 1.95
N ALA A 658 -12.76 0.01 2.98
CA ALA A 658 -14.05 0.19 3.64
C ALA A 658 -15.14 0.61 2.62
N GLU A 659 -14.87 1.63 1.80
CA GLU A 659 -15.83 2.10 0.79
C GLU A 659 -16.29 1.00 -0.15
N LEU A 660 -15.35 0.26 -0.73
CA LEU A 660 -15.62 -0.51 -1.94
C LEU A 660 -15.91 -1.97 -1.67
N LEU A 661 -15.26 -2.56 -0.66
CA LEU A 661 -15.34 -3.98 -0.38
C LEU A 661 -16.09 -4.30 0.92
N VAL A 662 -16.33 -3.31 1.79
CA VAL A 662 -17.15 -3.48 2.99
C VAL A 662 -18.53 -2.82 2.81
N GLU A 663 -18.57 -1.52 2.53
CA GLU A 663 -19.81 -0.74 2.40
C GLU A 663 -20.44 -0.86 1.00
N GLY A 664 -19.60 -0.92 -0.03
CA GLY A 664 -19.98 -0.96 -1.44
C GLY A 664 -20.40 -2.34 -1.95
N GLY A 665 -20.44 -3.37 -1.10
CA GLY A 665 -20.88 -4.72 -1.46
C GLY A 665 -19.98 -5.45 -2.46
N GLY A 666 -18.67 -5.16 -2.46
CA GLY A 666 -17.71 -5.65 -3.43
C GLY A 666 -17.32 -7.13 -3.29
N THR A 667 -18.22 -8.02 -3.68
CA THR A 667 -18.01 -9.23 -4.49
C THR A 667 -19.38 -9.71 -4.97
N GLY A 668 -20.10 -8.91 -5.77
CA GLY A 668 -21.50 -9.24 -6.11
C GLY A 668 -22.26 -9.73 -4.87
N GLY A 669 -22.13 -8.94 -3.79
CA GLY A 669 -22.22 -9.40 -2.42
C GLY A 669 -23.37 -10.37 -2.26
N ASP A 670 -23.04 -11.56 -1.80
CA ASP A 670 -24.05 -12.37 -1.18
C ASP A 670 -24.76 -11.47 -0.16
N THR A 671 -26.06 -11.24 -0.35
CA THR A 671 -26.91 -10.46 0.57
C THR A 671 -27.95 -11.35 1.23
N GLU A 672 -28.01 -12.61 0.79
CA GLU A 672 -28.92 -13.58 1.35
C GLU A 672 -28.20 -14.20 2.54
N ALA A 673 -28.70 -13.89 3.74
CA ALA A 673 -28.14 -14.52 4.93
C ALA A 673 -28.39 -16.04 4.87
N PRO A 674 -27.46 -16.85 5.41
CA PRO A 674 -27.67 -18.28 5.54
C PRO A 674 -29.00 -18.62 6.19
N THR A 675 -29.54 -19.79 5.87
CA THR A 675 -30.73 -20.29 6.56
C THR A 675 -30.47 -20.42 8.07
N VAL A 676 -31.47 -20.07 8.89
CA VAL A 676 -31.36 -20.14 10.35
C VAL A 676 -30.97 -21.56 10.77
N PRO A 677 -29.92 -21.75 11.61
CA PRO A 677 -29.55 -23.05 12.12
C PRO A 677 -30.74 -23.76 12.77
N ALA A 678 -31.12 -24.91 12.22
CA ALA A 678 -32.21 -25.73 12.74
C ALA A 678 -31.70 -26.83 13.68
N GLY A 679 -32.58 -27.38 14.52
CA GLY A 679 -32.25 -28.54 15.35
C GLY A 679 -31.19 -28.28 16.42
N LEU A 680 -31.05 -27.03 16.88
CA LEU A 680 -30.20 -26.73 18.04
C LEU A 680 -30.67 -27.57 19.23
N THR A 681 -29.75 -28.35 19.80
CA THR A 681 -30.00 -29.26 20.91
C THR A 681 -28.82 -29.28 21.87
N VAL A 682 -29.13 -29.48 23.15
CA VAL A 682 -28.12 -29.72 24.20
C VAL A 682 -27.73 -31.19 24.14
N THR A 683 -26.46 -31.47 23.86
CA THR A 683 -25.94 -32.84 23.74
C THR A 683 -25.34 -33.34 25.05
N ALA A 684 -24.84 -32.45 25.91
CA ALA A 684 -24.36 -32.79 27.24
C ALA A 684 -24.39 -31.58 28.19
N THR A 685 -24.57 -31.85 29.48
CA THR A 685 -24.37 -30.87 30.56
C THR A 685 -23.49 -31.45 31.66
N THR A 686 -22.53 -30.65 32.12
CA THR A 686 -21.74 -30.90 33.33
C THR A 686 -22.08 -29.87 34.41
N SER A 687 -21.36 -29.84 35.53
CA SER A 687 -21.48 -28.77 36.51
C SER A 687 -20.87 -27.44 36.03
N SER A 688 -20.07 -27.43 34.96
CA SER A 688 -19.37 -26.22 34.49
C SER A 688 -19.29 -26.07 32.97
N SER A 689 -20.06 -26.85 32.22
CA SER A 689 -20.11 -26.73 30.76
C SER A 689 -21.42 -27.23 30.17
N VAL A 690 -21.74 -26.73 28.98
CA VAL A 690 -22.86 -27.18 28.15
C VAL A 690 -22.34 -27.43 26.74
N SER A 691 -22.62 -28.62 26.19
CA SER A 691 -22.33 -28.97 24.81
C SER A 691 -23.60 -28.90 23.97
N LEU A 692 -23.46 -28.38 22.76
CA LEU A 692 -24.54 -28.08 21.82
C LEU A 692 -24.24 -28.72 20.46
N SER A 693 -25.29 -29.07 19.72
CA SER A 693 -25.23 -29.44 18.31
C SER A 693 -26.42 -28.90 17.52
N TRP A 694 -26.25 -28.69 16.22
CA TRP A 694 -27.30 -28.22 15.32
C TRP A 694 -27.11 -28.76 13.90
N SER A 695 -28.13 -28.63 13.05
CA SER A 695 -28.08 -29.00 11.64
C SER A 695 -27.34 -27.95 10.80
N ALA A 696 -26.76 -28.38 9.67
CA ALA A 696 -26.11 -27.45 8.75
C ALA A 696 -27.11 -26.42 8.21
N SER A 697 -26.68 -25.16 8.19
CA SER A 697 -27.33 -24.11 7.39
C SER A 697 -26.93 -24.24 5.92
N THR A 698 -27.76 -23.67 5.06
CA THR A 698 -27.53 -23.57 3.61
C THR A 698 -27.50 -22.11 3.22
N ASP A 699 -26.78 -21.84 2.14
CA ASP A 699 -26.52 -20.50 1.64
C ASP A 699 -26.33 -20.58 0.12
N ASN A 700 -26.58 -19.50 -0.59
CA ASN A 700 -26.43 -19.41 -2.05
C ASN A 700 -24.97 -19.38 -2.49
N VAL A 701 -24.02 -18.98 -1.62
CA VAL A 701 -22.59 -19.07 -1.89
C VAL A 701 -21.93 -20.12 -0.99
N ALA A 702 -21.84 -19.88 0.32
CA ALA A 702 -21.25 -20.81 1.28
C ALA A 702 -21.43 -20.35 2.73
N VAL A 703 -21.80 -21.28 3.62
CA VAL A 703 -21.72 -21.07 5.08
C VAL A 703 -20.29 -21.31 5.57
N THR A 704 -19.68 -20.30 6.21
CA THR A 704 -18.28 -20.33 6.68
C THR A 704 -18.14 -20.59 8.18
N GLY A 705 -19.20 -20.39 8.97
CA GLY A 705 -19.18 -20.68 10.41
C GLY A 705 -20.48 -20.37 11.14
N TYR A 706 -20.45 -20.46 12.46
CA TYR A 706 -21.60 -20.25 13.35
C TYR A 706 -21.20 -19.47 14.60
N ASP A 707 -22.10 -18.60 15.05
CA ASP A 707 -21.98 -17.80 16.28
C ASP A 707 -22.94 -18.32 17.34
N VAL A 708 -22.42 -18.65 18.51
CA VAL A 708 -23.18 -19.23 19.62
C VAL A 708 -23.38 -18.19 20.70
N TYR A 709 -24.64 -17.95 21.07
CA TYR A 709 -25.04 -16.95 22.04
C TYR A 709 -25.52 -17.63 23.33
N ARG A 710 -25.00 -17.22 24.49
CA ARG A 710 -25.44 -17.58 25.83
C ARG A 710 -26.15 -16.39 26.46
N ASN A 711 -27.40 -16.57 26.88
CA ASN A 711 -28.25 -15.53 27.49
C ASN A 711 -28.33 -14.24 26.65
N GLY A 712 -28.33 -14.38 25.32
CA GLY A 712 -28.37 -13.27 24.37
C GLY A 712 -27.01 -12.60 24.10
N VAL A 713 -25.92 -13.07 24.72
CA VAL A 713 -24.55 -12.55 24.54
C VAL A 713 -23.69 -13.59 23.84
N LEU A 714 -22.82 -13.17 22.92
CA LEU A 714 -21.91 -14.09 22.20
C LEU A 714 -21.00 -14.85 23.19
N ALA A 715 -21.08 -16.18 23.16
CA ALA A 715 -20.30 -17.10 23.99
C ALA A 715 -19.09 -17.68 23.24
N GLY A 716 -19.15 -17.72 21.91
CA GLY A 716 -18.03 -18.14 21.05
C GLY A 716 -18.45 -18.42 19.62
N ASN A 717 -17.50 -18.85 18.80
CA ASN A 717 -17.68 -19.15 17.38
C ASN A 717 -17.33 -20.62 17.10
N ALA A 718 -17.94 -21.22 16.08
CA ALA A 718 -17.68 -22.60 15.64
C ALA A 718 -17.63 -22.71 14.11
N THR A 719 -16.65 -23.44 13.58
CA THR A 719 -16.60 -23.83 12.15
C THR A 719 -17.23 -25.21 11.90
N THR A 720 -17.61 -25.91 12.97
CA THR A 720 -18.31 -27.19 12.94
C THR A 720 -19.73 -27.03 13.48
N ARG A 721 -20.54 -28.10 13.41
CA ARG A 721 -21.95 -28.13 13.82
C ARG A 721 -22.15 -28.42 15.31
N THR A 722 -21.10 -28.19 16.10
CA THR A 722 -21.05 -28.49 17.53
C THR A 722 -20.24 -27.42 18.25
N PHE A 723 -20.62 -27.10 19.48
CA PHE A 723 -19.89 -26.17 20.34
C PHE A 723 -20.01 -26.60 21.80
N THR A 724 -18.94 -26.44 22.58
CA THR A 724 -18.97 -26.65 24.03
C THR A 724 -18.61 -25.35 24.71
N ASP A 725 -19.53 -24.84 25.52
CA ASP A 725 -19.34 -23.63 26.33
C ASP A 725 -18.79 -24.03 27.71
N PRO A 726 -17.53 -23.72 28.05
CA PRO A 726 -16.92 -24.06 29.33
C PRO A 726 -17.06 -22.95 30.39
N GLY A 727 -16.65 -23.23 31.62
CA GLY A 727 -16.53 -22.22 32.68
C GLY A 727 -17.85 -21.72 33.28
N LEU A 728 -18.92 -22.50 33.16
CA LEU A 728 -20.25 -22.15 33.66
C LEU A 728 -20.37 -22.38 35.18
N ALA A 729 -21.26 -21.64 35.82
CA ALA A 729 -21.63 -21.88 37.21
C ALA A 729 -22.52 -23.13 37.30
N ALA A 730 -22.38 -23.90 38.38
CA ALA A 730 -23.16 -25.10 38.62
C ALA A 730 -24.62 -24.77 39.01
N ALA A 731 -25.53 -25.74 38.83
CA ALA A 731 -26.97 -25.57 39.10
C ALA A 731 -27.60 -24.32 38.46
N THR A 732 -27.05 -23.84 37.34
CA THR A 732 -27.43 -22.57 36.71
C THR A 732 -28.03 -22.85 35.33
N ALA A 733 -29.20 -22.26 35.08
CA ALA A 733 -29.85 -22.33 33.77
C ALA A 733 -29.25 -21.28 32.82
N TYR A 734 -28.90 -21.73 31.62
CA TYR A 734 -28.40 -20.92 30.52
C TYR A 734 -29.26 -21.12 29.28
N SER A 735 -29.57 -20.04 28.58
CA SER A 735 -30.27 -20.08 27.30
C SER A 735 -29.26 -19.96 26.16
N TYR A 736 -29.34 -20.84 25.17
CA TYR A 736 -28.44 -20.86 24.01
C TYR A 736 -29.19 -20.68 22.70
N ALA A 737 -28.65 -19.87 21.81
CA ALA A 737 -29.09 -19.73 20.43
C ALA A 737 -27.88 -19.69 19.49
N VAL A 738 -28.08 -20.07 18.22
CA VAL A 738 -27.00 -20.09 17.22
C VAL A 738 -27.42 -19.33 15.97
N ALA A 739 -26.50 -18.56 15.38
CA ALA A 739 -26.64 -17.97 14.05
C ALA A 739 -25.56 -18.53 13.11
N ALA A 740 -25.86 -18.66 11.82
CA ALA A 740 -24.88 -19.03 10.80
C ALA A 740 -24.31 -17.77 10.14
N ARG A 741 -23.06 -17.86 9.66
CA ARG A 741 -22.37 -16.83 8.88
C ARG A 741 -21.89 -17.39 7.56
N ASP A 742 -21.93 -16.56 6.52
CA ASP A 742 -21.44 -16.91 5.18
C ASP A 742 -20.06 -16.30 4.86
N ALA A 743 -19.63 -16.45 3.60
CA ALA A 743 -18.41 -15.84 3.08
C ALA A 743 -18.58 -14.35 2.72
N GLY A 744 -19.82 -13.88 2.57
CA GLY A 744 -20.18 -12.47 2.30
C GLY A 744 -20.32 -11.60 3.56
N GLY A 745 -20.24 -12.20 4.75
CA GLY A 745 -20.40 -11.53 6.04
C GLY A 745 -21.84 -11.42 6.54
N ASN A 746 -22.84 -11.99 5.85
CA ASN A 746 -24.20 -11.99 6.37
C ASN A 746 -24.34 -12.98 7.53
N THR A 747 -25.25 -12.66 8.44
CA THR A 747 -25.58 -13.50 9.60
C THR A 747 -27.06 -13.85 9.59
N SER A 748 -27.39 -15.13 9.76
CA SER A 748 -28.79 -15.56 9.87
C SER A 748 -29.47 -14.95 11.10
N ALA A 749 -30.80 -15.01 11.15
CA ALA A 749 -31.48 -14.85 12.44
C ALA A 749 -31.03 -15.94 13.43
N LEU A 750 -31.18 -15.67 14.73
CA LEU A 750 -30.92 -16.66 15.79
C LEU A 750 -31.88 -17.84 15.68
N SER A 751 -31.37 -19.05 15.92
CA SER A 751 -32.20 -20.24 16.10
C SER A 751 -33.19 -20.09 17.26
N ALA A 752 -34.18 -20.97 17.30
CA ALA A 752 -34.95 -21.16 18.54
C ALA A 752 -33.99 -21.48 19.69
N ALA A 753 -34.15 -20.77 20.81
CA ALA A 753 -33.26 -20.94 21.94
C ALA A 753 -33.54 -22.26 22.68
N VAL A 754 -32.48 -22.91 23.16
CA VAL A 754 -32.58 -24.07 24.06
C VAL A 754 -32.07 -23.70 25.44
N THR A 755 -32.74 -24.18 26.48
CA THR A 755 -32.29 -23.98 27.85
C THR A 755 -31.53 -25.21 28.33
N ALA A 756 -30.35 -25.01 28.90
CA ALA A 756 -29.56 -26.03 29.57
C ALA A 756 -29.33 -25.61 31.02
N THR A 757 -29.63 -26.50 31.97
CA THR A 757 -29.24 -26.31 33.38
C THR A 757 -27.99 -27.13 33.65
N THR A 758 -26.91 -26.47 34.07
CA THR A 758 -25.72 -27.17 34.55
C THR A 758 -26.07 -28.01 35.76
N LYS A 759 -25.43 -29.17 35.90
CA LYS A 759 -25.69 -30.08 37.01
C LYS A 759 -25.32 -29.42 38.34
N THR A 760 -25.92 -29.87 39.43
CA THR A 760 -25.53 -29.42 40.78
C THR A 760 -24.04 -29.66 40.99
N GLY A 761 -23.36 -28.64 41.50
CA GLY A 761 -21.94 -28.71 41.78
C GLY A 761 -21.73 -29.69 42.92
N GLY A 762 -21.31 -30.91 42.60
CA GLY A 762 -20.66 -31.77 43.58
C GLY A 762 -19.38 -31.07 44.01
N SER A 763 -19.38 -30.48 45.20
CA SER A 763 -18.15 -30.04 45.85
C SER A 763 -17.20 -31.24 45.90
N THR A 764 -16.16 -31.20 45.09
CA THR A 764 -15.11 -32.21 45.03
C THR A 764 -13.78 -31.46 44.92
N GLY A 765 -12.84 -31.86 45.76
CA GLY A 765 -11.69 -31.06 46.16
C GLY A 765 -10.67 -30.79 45.06
N THR A 766 -9.68 -29.98 45.43
CA THR A 766 -8.45 -29.70 44.67
C THR A 766 -7.92 -30.97 43.98
N GLY A 767 -7.79 -30.90 42.64
CA GLY A 767 -7.53 -32.02 41.73
C GLY A 767 -6.19 -32.72 41.90
N ALA A 768 -6.00 -33.43 43.01
CA ALA A 768 -4.84 -34.27 43.26
C ALA A 768 -5.16 -35.72 42.90
N VAL A 769 -4.87 -36.13 41.67
CA VAL A 769 -4.85 -37.53 41.24
C VAL A 769 -3.43 -37.96 40.88
N LYS A 770 -3.19 -39.26 40.81
CA LYS A 770 -2.02 -39.81 40.12
C LYS A 770 -2.38 -40.97 39.23
N VAL A 771 -1.62 -41.17 38.16
CA VAL A 771 -1.82 -42.27 37.21
C VAL A 771 -0.76 -43.33 37.42
N GLN A 772 -1.21 -44.58 37.50
CA GLN A 772 -0.35 -45.76 37.41
C GLN A 772 -0.56 -46.44 36.07
N TYR A 773 0.54 -46.80 35.44
CA TYR A 773 0.60 -47.50 34.17
C TYR A 773 1.14 -48.92 34.40
N LYS A 774 0.72 -49.86 33.58
CA LYS A 774 1.25 -51.22 33.47
C LYS A 774 1.30 -51.57 31.99
N ASN A 775 2.45 -52.00 31.49
CA ASN A 775 2.56 -52.51 30.15
C ASN A 775 1.93 -53.91 30.09
N ASN A 776 0.87 -54.07 29.31
CA ASN A 776 0.23 -55.35 29.03
C ASN A 776 0.64 -55.91 27.66
N ASP A 777 1.61 -55.25 27.02
CA ASP A 777 2.19 -55.66 25.75
C ASP A 777 3.59 -56.27 25.93
N SER A 778 3.74 -57.51 25.47
CA SER A 778 5.02 -58.21 25.47
C SER A 778 5.87 -57.90 24.22
N SER A 779 5.29 -57.26 23.22
CA SER A 779 5.96 -56.81 22.01
C SER A 779 6.23 -55.30 22.06
N THR A 780 7.09 -54.82 21.18
CA THR A 780 7.25 -53.38 20.88
C THR A 780 6.94 -53.07 19.42
N SER A 781 6.56 -54.09 18.64
CA SER A 781 6.50 -54.00 17.18
C SER A 781 5.39 -54.86 16.60
N ASP A 782 4.28 -55.04 17.32
CA ASP A 782 3.11 -55.75 16.81
C ASP A 782 1.99 -54.79 16.40
N ASN A 783 0.84 -55.33 16.01
CA ASN A 783 -0.27 -54.55 15.47
C ASN A 783 -1.23 -53.99 16.52
N GLN A 784 -0.89 -54.10 17.80
CA GLN A 784 -1.70 -53.57 18.90
C GLN A 784 -0.81 -52.81 19.88
N ILE A 785 -1.43 -51.89 20.61
CA ILE A 785 -0.83 -51.34 21.83
C ILE A 785 -1.75 -51.76 22.96
N ARG A 786 -1.21 -52.49 23.96
CA ARG A 786 -1.97 -52.96 25.12
C ARG A 786 -1.46 -52.31 26.41
N LEU A 787 -2.30 -51.49 27.03
CA LEU A 787 -1.95 -50.77 28.23
C LEU A 787 -2.92 -51.04 29.38
N GLY A 788 -2.36 -51.08 30.60
CA GLY A 788 -3.10 -51.05 31.85
C GLY A 788 -2.98 -49.67 32.48
N LEU A 789 -4.11 -49.05 32.85
CA LEU A 789 -4.15 -47.78 33.61
C LEU A 789 -4.90 -47.93 34.93
N GLN A 790 -4.51 -47.13 35.92
CA GLN A 790 -5.23 -46.92 37.17
C GLN A 790 -5.13 -45.44 37.58
N VAL A 791 -6.23 -44.85 38.03
CA VAL A 791 -6.22 -43.50 38.62
C VAL A 791 -6.41 -43.65 40.12
N VAL A 792 -5.52 -43.04 40.90
CA VAL A 792 -5.61 -42.98 42.35
C VAL A 792 -5.96 -41.56 42.76
N ASN A 793 -7.02 -41.41 43.55
CA ASN A 793 -7.35 -40.13 44.16
C ASN A 793 -6.41 -39.88 45.35
N THR A 794 -5.51 -38.91 45.21
CA THR A 794 -4.56 -38.52 46.26
C THR A 794 -5.03 -37.31 47.07
N GLY A 795 -6.17 -36.74 46.71
CA GLY A 795 -6.81 -35.64 47.43
C GLY A 795 -7.55 -36.11 48.68
N SER A 796 -8.10 -35.14 49.41
CA SER A 796 -8.83 -35.37 50.67
C SER A 796 -10.34 -35.49 50.50
N ALA A 797 -10.86 -35.41 49.27
CA ALA A 797 -12.29 -35.47 48.96
C ALA A 797 -12.56 -36.42 47.79
N PRO A 798 -13.76 -37.01 47.67
CA PRO A 798 -14.16 -37.77 46.49
C PRO A 798 -14.04 -36.94 45.21
N ILE A 799 -13.74 -37.59 44.07
CA ILE A 799 -13.66 -36.97 42.75
C ILE A 799 -14.75 -37.58 41.85
N ASP A 800 -15.52 -36.76 41.14
CA ASP A 800 -16.44 -37.27 40.11
C ASP A 800 -15.63 -37.77 38.90
N LEU A 801 -15.67 -39.08 38.66
CA LEU A 801 -14.89 -39.70 37.59
C LEU A 801 -15.30 -39.20 36.20
N SER A 802 -16.54 -38.76 36.01
CA SER A 802 -16.99 -38.23 34.73
C SER A 802 -16.28 -36.93 34.31
N THR A 803 -15.59 -36.28 35.26
CA THR A 803 -14.75 -35.11 35.01
C THR A 803 -13.28 -35.46 34.72
N VAL A 804 -12.90 -36.73 34.87
CA VAL A 804 -11.53 -37.20 34.72
C VAL A 804 -11.28 -37.68 33.29
N LYS A 805 -10.20 -37.20 32.68
CA LYS A 805 -9.68 -37.71 31.40
C LYS A 805 -8.21 -38.10 31.54
N LEU A 806 -7.79 -39.16 30.86
CA LEU A 806 -6.40 -39.60 30.76
C LEU A 806 -5.92 -39.49 29.32
N ARG A 807 -4.63 -39.22 29.12
CA ARG A 807 -4.00 -39.18 27.80
C ARG A 807 -2.74 -40.05 27.78
N TYR A 808 -2.78 -41.11 26.98
CA TYR A 808 -1.62 -41.94 26.65
C TYR A 808 -1.11 -41.55 25.26
N TRP A 809 0.08 -40.95 25.21
CA TRP A 809 0.72 -40.36 24.04
C TRP A 809 1.56 -41.40 23.28
N PHE A 810 1.35 -41.48 21.97
CA PHE A 810 1.99 -42.46 21.09
C PHE A 810 2.16 -41.88 19.68
N THR A 811 2.93 -42.54 18.83
CA THR A 811 3.08 -42.17 17.41
C THR A 811 2.29 -43.10 16.50
N ALA A 812 1.77 -42.58 15.39
CA ALA A 812 1.05 -43.40 14.43
C ALA A 812 1.98 -44.29 13.59
N ASP A 813 3.29 -44.05 13.54
CA ASP A 813 4.30 -44.82 12.79
C ASP A 813 3.97 -45.04 11.29
N GLY A 814 3.20 -44.12 10.68
CA GLY A 814 2.68 -44.29 9.32
C GLY A 814 1.52 -45.30 9.21
N GLY A 815 0.97 -45.46 8.00
CA GLY A 815 -0.25 -46.24 7.78
C GLY A 815 -1.54 -45.41 7.96
N PRO A 816 -2.72 -46.03 8.11
CA PRO A 816 -3.99 -45.32 8.15
C PRO A 816 -4.19 -44.55 9.47
N ASN A 817 -4.76 -43.35 9.36
CA ASN A 817 -5.04 -42.45 10.48
C ASN A 817 -6.33 -42.79 11.25
N THR A 818 -6.83 -44.02 11.11
CA THR A 818 -8.06 -44.51 11.76
C THR A 818 -7.73 -45.71 12.65
N PHE A 819 -8.28 -45.70 13.86
CA PHE A 819 -7.90 -46.62 14.92
C PHE A 819 -9.12 -47.35 15.48
N GLY A 820 -8.99 -48.65 15.69
CA GLY A 820 -9.86 -49.40 16.60
C GLY A 820 -9.37 -49.21 18.03
N THR A 821 -10.29 -48.95 18.96
CA THR A 821 -9.98 -48.82 20.40
C THR A 821 -10.94 -49.71 21.19
N TYR A 822 -10.44 -50.35 22.25
CA TYR A 822 -11.16 -51.37 23.01
C TYR A 822 -10.85 -51.26 24.50
N CYS A 823 -11.87 -51.47 25.33
CA CYS A 823 -11.72 -51.73 26.75
C CYS A 823 -11.90 -53.23 27.01
N ASP A 824 -10.78 -53.95 27.11
CA ASP A 824 -10.76 -55.40 27.31
C ASP A 824 -11.25 -55.78 28.71
N TYR A 825 -10.96 -54.94 29.72
CA TYR A 825 -11.47 -55.08 31.09
C TYR A 825 -11.42 -53.74 31.84
N ALA A 826 -12.40 -53.47 32.68
CA ALA A 826 -12.34 -52.38 33.65
C ALA A 826 -13.01 -52.80 34.95
N ALA A 827 -12.36 -52.55 36.10
CA ALA A 827 -12.95 -52.79 37.41
C ALA A 827 -14.26 -51.99 37.64
N LEU A 828 -14.40 -50.85 36.97
CA LEU A 828 -15.60 -50.00 36.97
C LEU A 828 -16.66 -50.43 35.93
N GLY A 829 -16.39 -51.50 35.17
CA GLY A 829 -17.19 -51.96 34.03
C GLY A 829 -16.83 -51.25 32.73
N SER A 830 -16.56 -52.00 31.67
CA SER A 830 -16.11 -51.43 30.37
C SER A 830 -17.13 -50.47 29.74
N SER A 831 -18.44 -50.64 30.01
CA SER A 831 -19.48 -49.70 29.57
C SER A 831 -19.38 -48.31 30.19
N ASN A 832 -18.60 -48.16 31.26
CA ASN A 832 -18.37 -46.90 31.94
C ASN A 832 -17.07 -46.20 31.51
N ILE A 833 -16.33 -46.77 30.56
CA ILE A 833 -15.08 -46.22 30.04
C ILE A 833 -15.32 -45.70 28.62
N THR A 834 -14.89 -44.47 28.34
CA THR A 834 -14.82 -43.91 26.99
C THR A 834 -13.39 -43.91 26.51
N HIS A 835 -13.17 -44.19 25.23
CA HIS A 835 -11.83 -44.20 24.66
C HIS A 835 -11.84 -43.78 23.18
N SER A 836 -10.95 -42.88 22.80
CA SER A 836 -10.79 -42.43 21.41
C SER A 836 -9.37 -41.94 21.13
N VAL A 837 -8.92 -42.03 19.88
CA VAL A 837 -7.63 -41.49 19.47
C VAL A 837 -7.82 -40.06 18.97
N VAL A 838 -6.99 -39.13 19.46
CA VAL A 838 -7.00 -37.71 19.08
C VAL A 838 -5.66 -37.33 18.46
N ALA A 839 -5.70 -36.60 17.35
CA ALA A 839 -4.52 -36.05 16.69
C ALA A 839 -4.05 -34.75 17.35
N VAL A 840 -2.74 -34.58 17.51
CA VAL A 840 -2.15 -33.35 18.01
C VAL A 840 -1.90 -32.40 16.84
N SER A 841 -2.25 -31.11 16.97
CA SER A 841 -2.08 -30.10 15.92
C SER A 841 -0.62 -29.77 15.60
N SER A 842 0.30 -30.09 16.51
CA SER A 842 1.75 -29.93 16.34
C SER A 842 2.46 -31.14 16.94
N PRO A 843 2.82 -32.16 16.14
CA PRO A 843 3.49 -33.37 16.63
C PRO A 843 4.75 -33.06 17.45
N LYS A 844 4.97 -33.85 18.50
CA LYS A 844 6.10 -33.76 19.43
C LYS A 844 6.96 -35.03 19.34
N THR A 845 8.17 -34.97 19.88
CA THR A 845 9.06 -36.14 19.88
C THR A 845 8.42 -37.29 20.65
N GLY A 846 8.11 -38.37 19.92
CA GLY A 846 7.47 -39.57 20.47
C GLY A 846 5.95 -39.47 20.66
N ALA A 847 5.30 -38.44 20.14
CA ALA A 847 3.85 -38.34 20.13
C ALA A 847 3.32 -37.44 19.00
N ASP A 848 2.58 -38.01 18.05
CA ASP A 848 1.74 -37.25 17.11
C ASP A 848 0.24 -37.35 17.48
N ARG A 849 -0.11 -38.28 18.39
CA ARG A 849 -1.47 -38.58 18.83
C ARG A 849 -1.51 -39.00 20.30
N TYR A 850 -2.71 -39.07 20.87
CA TYR A 850 -2.94 -39.72 22.15
C TYR A 850 -4.24 -40.53 22.17
N LEU A 851 -4.26 -41.61 22.94
CA LEU A 851 -5.49 -42.29 23.37
C LEU A 851 -6.07 -41.49 24.54
N GLU A 852 -7.20 -40.83 24.31
CA GLU A 852 -7.98 -40.19 25.36
C GLU A 852 -8.88 -41.25 26.03
N VAL A 853 -8.77 -41.38 27.35
CA VAL A 853 -9.60 -42.28 28.15
C VAL A 853 -10.43 -41.43 29.11
N GLY A 854 -11.74 -41.59 29.10
CA GLY A 854 -12.65 -40.91 30.01
C GLY A 854 -13.57 -41.89 30.73
N PHE A 855 -14.41 -41.36 31.62
CA PHE A 855 -15.39 -42.13 32.35
C PHE A 855 -16.80 -41.57 32.11
N THR A 856 -17.79 -42.45 32.01
CA THR A 856 -19.20 -42.02 31.94
C THR A 856 -19.71 -41.66 33.33
N GLY A 857 -20.89 -41.02 33.41
CA GLY A 857 -21.55 -40.78 34.70
C GLY A 857 -21.86 -42.05 35.49
N GLY A 858 -21.92 -43.21 34.83
CA GLY A 858 -22.11 -44.51 35.48
C GLY A 858 -20.90 -45.01 36.27
N ALA A 859 -19.71 -44.41 36.07
CA ALA A 859 -18.51 -44.72 36.85
C ALA A 859 -18.57 -44.20 38.30
N GLY A 860 -19.45 -43.23 38.59
CA GLY A 860 -19.64 -42.67 39.92
C GLY A 860 -18.48 -41.79 40.39
N THR A 861 -18.26 -41.76 41.71
CA THR A 861 -17.20 -40.97 42.34
C THR A 861 -16.08 -41.86 42.87
N LEU A 862 -14.84 -41.36 42.78
CA LEU A 862 -13.65 -41.99 43.34
C LEU A 862 -13.34 -41.38 44.70
N ALA A 863 -13.57 -42.12 45.78
CA ALA A 863 -13.29 -41.66 47.15
C ALA A 863 -11.81 -41.29 47.35
N ALA A 864 -11.53 -40.41 48.32
CA ALA A 864 -10.16 -40.06 48.72
C ALA A 864 -9.35 -41.32 49.08
N GLY A 865 -8.14 -41.45 48.54
CA GLY A 865 -7.27 -42.61 48.72
C GLY A 865 -7.66 -43.86 47.91
N ALA A 866 -8.81 -43.87 47.23
CA ALA A 866 -9.24 -45.00 46.41
C ALA A 866 -8.60 -44.98 45.01
N SER A 867 -8.59 -46.15 44.36
CA SER A 867 -8.19 -46.33 42.96
C SER A 867 -9.40 -46.72 42.12
N THR A 868 -9.39 -46.37 40.82
CA THR A 868 -10.35 -46.87 39.83
C THR A 868 -10.30 -48.40 39.70
N GLY A 869 -9.25 -49.04 40.21
CA GLY A 869 -8.92 -50.41 39.84
C GLY A 869 -8.47 -50.48 38.38
N GLU A 870 -8.10 -51.69 37.95
CA GLU A 870 -7.46 -51.94 36.65
C GLU A 870 -8.37 -51.58 35.47
N LEU A 871 -7.82 -50.80 34.54
CA LEU A 871 -8.35 -50.51 33.21
C LEU A 871 -7.40 -51.13 32.18
N GLN A 872 -7.81 -52.21 31.53
CA GLN A 872 -7.08 -52.84 30.43
C GLN A 872 -7.65 -52.33 29.11
N LEU A 873 -6.81 -51.65 28.34
CA LEU A 873 -7.16 -50.99 27.09
C LEU A 873 -6.25 -51.45 25.97
N ARG A 874 -6.81 -51.44 24.76
CA ARG A 874 -6.12 -51.85 23.55
C ARG A 874 -6.48 -50.97 22.39
N LEU A 875 -5.52 -50.68 21.52
CA LEU A 875 -5.78 -50.06 20.22
C LEU A 875 -5.04 -50.76 19.09
N ASN A 876 -5.59 -50.65 17.87
CA ASN A 876 -4.94 -51.07 16.63
C ASN A 876 -5.23 -50.08 15.49
N LYS A 877 -4.36 -50.05 14.48
CA LYS A 877 -4.65 -49.37 13.20
C LYS A 877 -5.76 -50.11 12.47
N SER A 878 -6.57 -49.41 11.68
CA SER A 878 -7.69 -50.01 10.95
C SER A 878 -7.29 -51.08 9.95
N ASP A 879 -6.06 -51.01 9.42
CA ASP A 879 -5.47 -52.01 8.53
C ASP A 879 -4.66 -53.09 9.26
N TRP A 880 -4.59 -53.05 10.59
CA TRP A 880 -3.79 -53.95 11.42
C TRP A 880 -2.29 -53.95 11.11
N SER A 881 -1.75 -52.86 10.55
CA SER A 881 -0.32 -52.66 10.43
C SER A 881 0.34 -52.46 11.82
N ASN A 882 1.63 -52.79 11.92
CA ASN A 882 2.35 -52.76 13.19
C ASN A 882 2.63 -51.31 13.65
N PHE A 883 2.71 -51.15 14.98
CA PHE A 883 3.31 -49.99 15.63
C PHE A 883 4.81 -50.20 15.83
N ASN A 884 5.53 -49.12 16.09
CA ASN A 884 6.86 -49.13 16.67
C ASN A 884 6.78 -48.45 18.05
N GLU A 885 6.37 -49.19 19.05
CA GLU A 885 6.10 -48.60 20.36
C GLU A 885 7.37 -48.13 21.10
N THR A 886 8.56 -48.43 20.57
CA THR A 886 9.82 -47.96 21.19
C THR A 886 9.99 -46.45 21.14
N ASN A 887 9.26 -45.77 20.25
CA ASN A 887 9.28 -44.31 20.13
C ASN A 887 8.11 -43.63 20.87
N ASP A 888 7.21 -44.38 21.52
CA ASP A 888 6.02 -43.81 22.16
C ASP A 888 6.34 -43.13 23.49
N TYR A 889 5.93 -41.88 23.64
CA TYR A 889 6.22 -41.07 24.82
C TYR A 889 5.71 -41.70 26.11
N SER A 890 4.46 -42.19 26.13
CA SER A 890 3.84 -42.72 27.35
C SER A 890 4.24 -44.14 27.71
N ARG A 891 4.94 -44.85 26.80
CA ARG A 891 5.29 -46.25 27.03
C ARG A 891 6.35 -46.40 28.12
N ALA A 892 6.19 -47.44 28.93
CA ALA A 892 7.21 -47.90 29.87
C ALA A 892 7.28 -49.44 29.89
N ALA A 893 8.37 -50.00 30.41
CA ALA A 893 8.61 -51.46 30.37
C ALA A 893 8.04 -52.22 31.59
N ASN A 894 7.40 -51.53 32.53
CA ASN A 894 6.95 -52.13 33.77
C ASN A 894 5.75 -53.07 33.56
N THR A 895 5.83 -54.30 34.05
CA THR A 895 4.79 -55.34 33.94
C THR A 895 3.86 -55.41 35.16
N SER A 896 4.08 -54.55 36.15
CA SER A 896 3.20 -54.28 37.29
C SER A 896 2.82 -52.80 37.31
N TYR A 897 1.68 -52.46 37.93
CA TYR A 897 1.27 -51.07 38.09
C TYR A 897 2.34 -50.25 38.82
N ALA A 898 2.83 -49.20 38.16
CA ALA A 898 3.78 -48.24 38.70
C ALA A 898 3.33 -46.83 38.31
N GLU A 899 3.69 -45.83 39.12
CA GLU A 899 3.38 -44.43 38.81
C GLU A 899 4.00 -44.03 37.47
N SER A 900 3.21 -43.38 36.61
CA SER A 900 3.69 -42.85 35.34
C SER A 900 3.40 -41.36 35.28
N SER A 901 4.45 -40.55 35.23
CA SER A 901 4.34 -39.12 34.95
C SER A 901 4.15 -38.85 33.45
N LYS A 902 4.27 -39.87 32.59
CA LYS A 902 4.15 -39.71 31.13
C LYS A 902 2.75 -40.01 30.60
N VAL A 903 1.80 -40.36 31.48
CA VAL A 903 0.37 -40.43 31.16
C VAL A 903 -0.31 -39.28 31.88
N GLY A 904 -0.87 -38.35 31.11
CA GLY A 904 -1.52 -37.15 31.66
C GLY A 904 -2.89 -37.47 32.25
N ALA A 905 -3.26 -36.89 33.39
CA ALA A 905 -4.63 -36.89 33.89
C ALA A 905 -5.15 -35.46 34.05
N TYR A 906 -6.40 -35.26 33.63
CA TYR A 906 -7.08 -33.98 33.67
C TYR A 906 -8.33 -34.15 34.51
N VAL A 907 -8.56 -33.23 35.44
CA VAL A 907 -9.78 -33.17 36.25
C VAL A 907 -10.49 -31.88 35.90
N ALA A 908 -11.75 -31.99 35.45
CA ALA A 908 -12.54 -30.85 34.95
C ALA A 908 -11.83 -30.01 33.88
N GLY A 909 -11.00 -30.65 33.04
CA GLY A 909 -10.27 -30.00 31.94
C GLY A 909 -8.91 -29.41 32.29
N ALA A 910 -8.55 -29.32 33.58
CA ALA A 910 -7.23 -28.86 34.02
C ALA A 910 -6.28 -30.06 34.20
N LEU A 911 -5.01 -29.93 33.78
CA LEU A 911 -3.98 -30.94 34.00
C LEU A 911 -3.73 -31.09 35.51
N ALA A 912 -4.02 -32.28 36.02
CA ALA A 912 -3.95 -32.63 37.44
C ALA A 912 -2.75 -33.53 37.76
N TRP A 913 -2.24 -34.29 36.76
CA TRP A 913 -1.08 -35.17 36.91
C TRP A 913 -0.37 -35.39 35.57
N GLY A 914 0.93 -35.59 35.63
CA GLY A 914 1.78 -35.95 34.50
C GLY A 914 2.37 -34.74 33.75
N VAL A 915 3.18 -35.03 32.75
CA VAL A 915 3.84 -34.08 31.86
C VAL A 915 3.47 -34.43 30.42
N GLU A 916 3.02 -33.44 29.65
CA GLU A 916 2.75 -33.60 28.22
C GLU A 916 4.07 -33.62 27.41
N PRO A 917 4.13 -34.30 26.25
CA PRO A 917 5.32 -34.40 25.39
C PRO A 917 5.78 -33.11 24.70
#